data_AF-A0A6J6PZ45-F1
#
_entry.id   AF-A0A6J6PZ45-F1
#
_cell.length_a   1.000
_cell.length_b   1.000
_cell.length_c   1.000
_cell.angle_alpha   90.00
_cell.angle_beta   90.00
_cell.angle_gamma   90.00
#
_symmetry.space_group_name_H-M   'P 1'
#
loop_
_entity.id
_entity.type
_entity.pdbx_description
1 polymer ?
#
loop_
_entity_poly.entity_id
_entity_poly.type
_entity_poly.pdbx_seq_one_letter_code
_entity_poly.pdbx_strand_id
1 'polypeptide(L)'
;MSTWTRRAAVALASMLLLAAPTTPALATASDAVLPGLPGLPGLPGLPGLSSEIPVPEDDPFYDLPPDLAAHVPGEVLDSREIDAKVMDLPVPATGWQVLYRTEDSRGRPSATVTTILLPDQAWTGPGARPVVSYQTAEDGVAGRCAPSYALRAGGAGGFTGSYSETGLMGLALARGWAVAAPDYEGPQSQFLVAGTQAKGVLDGIRAVRGFGPAGLRDSPVALWGYSGGSLASVTAAQLQAAYAPELDLAGVALGGLLGDVRATIDAFSGSIGGGAIPMGINGFLRAYPGLRLLQYLTADGQAKVAETSADCIFDAAPRYPFLTLADIEATPDALSTPVVARMLRRNSPLHRSGHPLAPVYHYHTVLDEFAPIAPARATLARFCAAGTPVQSVEKLAGEHLSEIVLGAPGAVDFLATRFAGGPVVDTCATTAASARRAARPSIWYVDADAAGAGSGSRTRPFATLAAVEQRSRPGDTIRVLPAELPLDGGIALQPGQRLIGLGDGARITNTGTRLDGDAVRLADRTTVQGLRIEGPQRGGIYGLDVSGVRVLDNDVSGHNASCTPGFLIPEFMAPTSVPGVGIPISGGLQNGWAGIMLDAQRRQGLSALVEGNEVHDAECGDGIDVRLFADSSMRARILDNDVHHLRQGPDFKSVLAIGVQASDTSRLRADIVGNTQSALGNDDDPNFIEGADSEGVFINGVGPSRLTARVIDNTYTNVDGLGGFSANGLEMVTMGAGSRVHTLVRDSSFSGSPGDVIEEGALGTDAVLTMVLDRVVAERSTGIGNTYLLPFNNGDCVLAGSLGARNSIALTVRDSVLRDCSNNGLSLGSNVVNGSGPTTRLSLAVVRSRITGNRGGNLGIRNFTDLGELEVRVSDSDLSGSSSMGSAVSDVAVEDLGTTASSVVDLGGGTLGSEGRNCLSGGLFAVDAVGYAVALQHAWWGQPGGPSPLQSAALPGAVDASAPLDVAPTHCS
;
A
#
# COMPACT_ATOMS: atom_id res chain seq x y z
N MET A 1 44.94 -5.08 -16.36
CA MET A 1 45.35 -5.54 -15.01
C MET A 1 44.89 -6.98 -14.84
N SER A 2 45.73 -7.93 -15.26
CA SER A 2 45.56 -9.37 -15.00
C SER A 2 46.47 -9.76 -13.82
N THR A 3 46.16 -10.89 -13.18
CA THR A 3 46.92 -11.67 -12.15
C THR A 3 46.34 -11.74 -10.73
N TRP A 4 45.37 -10.92 -10.31
CA TRP A 4 44.75 -11.06 -8.98
C TRP A 4 43.54 -12.02 -8.92
N THR A 5 42.82 -12.22 -10.02
CA THR A 5 41.62 -13.09 -10.07
C THR A 5 41.92 -14.59 -10.10
N ARG A 6 43.16 -15.02 -10.31
CA ARG A 6 43.52 -16.45 -10.34
C ARG A 6 43.97 -17.04 -9.00
N ARG A 7 44.23 -16.23 -7.96
CA ARG A 7 44.65 -16.74 -6.64
C ARG A 7 43.49 -16.94 -5.66
N ALA A 8 42.35 -16.29 -5.85
CA ALA A 8 41.14 -16.51 -5.02
C ALA A 8 40.38 -17.80 -5.40
N ALA A 9 40.41 -18.22 -6.66
CA ALA A 9 39.72 -19.43 -7.12
C ALA A 9 40.39 -20.75 -6.68
N VAL A 10 41.67 -20.73 -6.29
CA VAL A 10 42.42 -21.95 -5.88
C VAL A 10 42.26 -22.25 -4.38
N ALA A 11 41.91 -21.25 -3.56
CA ALA A 11 41.68 -21.46 -2.13
C ALA A 11 40.30 -22.09 -1.84
N LEU A 12 39.24 -21.72 -2.58
CA LEU A 12 37.90 -22.31 -2.41
C LEU A 12 37.81 -23.78 -2.87
N ALA A 13 38.58 -24.17 -3.90
CA ALA A 13 38.55 -25.54 -4.43
C ALA A 13 39.22 -26.56 -3.49
N SER A 14 40.05 -26.12 -2.55
CA SER A 14 40.88 -27.03 -1.74
C SER A 14 40.18 -27.60 -0.51
N MET A 15 39.00 -27.08 -0.11
CA MET A 15 38.23 -27.61 1.03
C MET A 15 37.02 -28.46 0.63
N LEU A 16 36.59 -28.43 -0.64
CA LEU A 16 35.44 -29.18 -1.16
C LEU A 16 35.79 -30.58 -1.72
N LEU A 17 37.08 -30.96 -1.74
CA LEU A 17 37.57 -32.16 -2.44
C LEU A 17 37.74 -33.43 -1.57
N LEU A 18 37.19 -33.47 -0.36
CA LEU A 18 37.30 -34.62 0.56
C LEU A 18 36.05 -35.50 0.69
N ALA A 19 35.01 -35.29 -0.12
CA ALA A 19 33.85 -36.18 -0.16
C ALA A 19 33.58 -36.67 -1.59
N ALA A 20 34.25 -37.74 -2.00
CA ALA A 20 33.86 -38.53 -3.16
C ALA A 20 33.13 -39.79 -2.69
N PRO A 21 31.91 -40.10 -3.19
CA PRO A 21 31.17 -41.28 -2.78
C PRO A 21 31.63 -42.49 -3.61
N THR A 22 32.03 -43.57 -2.93
CA THR A 22 32.10 -44.91 -3.54
C THR A 22 30.74 -45.57 -3.39
N THR A 23 30.06 -45.80 -4.52
CA THR A 23 28.86 -46.65 -4.60
C THR A 23 29.23 -48.13 -4.38
N PRO A 24 28.29 -48.91 -3.84
CA PRO A 24 28.02 -50.19 -4.48
C PRO A 24 26.52 -50.43 -4.70
N ALA A 25 26.26 -51.20 -5.75
CA ALA A 25 24.96 -51.55 -6.27
C ALA A 25 24.24 -52.63 -5.45
N LEU A 26 22.92 -52.47 -5.40
CA LEU A 26 21.83 -53.41 -5.10
C LEU A 26 22.13 -54.92 -5.08
N ALA A 27 21.63 -55.60 -4.05
CA ALA A 27 21.00 -56.92 -4.16
C ALA A 27 19.98 -57.15 -3.04
N THR A 28 18.72 -57.36 -3.42
CA THR A 28 17.63 -57.87 -2.59
C THR A 28 17.75 -59.39 -2.44
N ALA A 29 17.59 -59.95 -1.24
CA ALA A 29 17.20 -61.36 -1.06
C ALA A 29 16.56 -61.59 0.31
N SER A 30 15.37 -62.19 0.27
CA SER A 30 14.51 -62.56 1.39
C SER A 30 14.96 -63.87 2.09
N ASP A 31 14.49 -64.00 3.33
CA ASP A 31 14.45 -65.13 4.28
C ASP A 31 14.79 -66.56 3.79
N ALA A 32 15.64 -67.24 4.58
CA ALA A 32 15.48 -68.66 4.91
C ALA A 32 16.25 -69.03 6.20
N VAL A 33 15.61 -69.81 7.08
CA VAL A 33 16.05 -70.18 8.42
C VAL A 33 16.32 -71.70 8.50
N LEU A 34 17.33 -72.09 9.31
CA LEU A 34 17.64 -73.41 9.95
C LEU A 34 18.46 -74.49 9.18
N PRO A 35 19.12 -75.49 9.84
CA PRO A 35 19.56 -75.63 11.26
C PRO A 35 21.00 -76.21 11.50
N GLY A 36 21.59 -75.87 12.67
CA GLY A 36 22.37 -76.69 13.64
C GLY A 36 23.54 -77.65 13.27
N LEU A 37 24.69 -77.49 13.95
CA LEU A 37 25.36 -78.46 14.88
C LEU A 37 26.81 -77.99 15.27
N PRO A 38 27.48 -78.54 16.32
CA PRO A 38 28.07 -77.76 17.41
C PRO A 38 29.61 -77.86 17.60
N GLY A 39 30.15 -76.98 18.45
CA GLY A 39 31.25 -77.32 19.36
C GLY A 39 32.54 -76.51 19.21
N LEU A 40 32.80 -75.58 20.14
CA LEU A 40 33.95 -75.57 21.06
C LEU A 40 33.90 -74.32 21.98
N PRO A 41 34.30 -74.43 23.26
CA PRO A 41 34.10 -73.39 24.27
C PRO A 41 35.27 -72.39 24.39
N GLY A 42 34.91 -71.13 24.67
CA GLY A 42 35.59 -70.33 25.69
C GLY A 42 36.76 -69.44 25.27
N LEU A 43 36.45 -68.19 24.89
CA LEU A 43 37.26 -67.01 25.23
C LEU A 43 36.32 -65.93 25.78
N PRO A 44 36.74 -65.16 26.81
CA PRO A 44 35.89 -64.21 27.53
C PRO A 44 35.40 -63.11 26.59
N GLY A 45 34.11 -62.78 26.75
CA GLY A 45 33.39 -61.82 25.92
C GLY A 45 34.09 -60.47 25.83
N LEU A 46 34.27 -60.00 24.60
CA LEU A 46 34.49 -58.60 24.30
C LEU A 46 33.24 -57.80 24.78
N PRO A 47 33.42 -56.61 25.37
CA PRO A 47 32.31 -55.74 25.75
C PRO A 47 31.45 -55.43 24.53
N GLY A 48 30.13 -55.39 24.77
CA GLY A 48 29.10 -55.32 23.75
C GLY A 48 29.32 -54.22 22.72
N LEU A 49 28.96 -54.54 21.48
CA LEU A 49 28.74 -53.60 20.39
C LEU A 49 27.95 -52.40 20.92
N SER A 50 28.51 -51.19 20.85
CA SER A 50 27.80 -49.99 21.28
C SER A 50 26.52 -49.87 20.46
N SER A 51 25.37 -49.85 21.13
CA SER A 51 24.10 -49.49 20.48
C SER A 51 24.25 -48.12 19.85
N GLU A 52 23.89 -47.99 18.57
CA GLU A 52 23.81 -46.72 17.86
C GLU A 52 22.93 -45.75 18.66
N ILE A 53 23.34 -44.47 18.78
CA ILE A 53 22.57 -43.47 19.52
C ILE A 53 21.33 -43.15 18.68
N PRO A 54 20.10 -43.43 19.16
CA PRO A 54 18.90 -43.19 18.38
C PRO A 54 18.72 -41.69 18.13
N VAL A 55 18.22 -41.34 16.95
CA VAL A 55 17.75 -39.97 16.67
C VAL A 55 16.56 -39.65 17.58
N PRO A 56 16.29 -38.37 17.91
CA PRO A 56 15.24 -38.00 18.84
C PRO A 56 13.86 -38.59 18.52
N GLU A 57 13.53 -38.75 17.24
CA GLU A 57 12.26 -39.35 16.79
C GLU A 57 12.09 -40.83 17.18
N ASP A 58 13.19 -41.54 17.39
CA ASP A 58 13.23 -42.98 17.72
C ASP A 58 13.67 -43.23 19.18
N ASP A 59 13.86 -42.18 19.97
CA ASP A 59 14.37 -42.24 21.34
C ASP A 59 13.25 -41.99 22.36
N PRO A 60 12.83 -43.01 23.16
CA PRO A 60 11.74 -42.87 24.13
C PRO A 60 11.94 -41.78 25.18
N PHE A 61 13.17 -41.27 25.35
CA PHE A 61 13.43 -40.12 26.22
C PHE A 61 12.68 -38.84 25.77
N TYR A 62 12.30 -38.74 24.49
CA TYR A 62 11.54 -37.60 23.97
C TYR A 62 10.01 -37.81 24.02
N ASP A 63 9.54 -38.95 24.54
CA ASP A 63 8.11 -39.22 24.67
C ASP A 63 7.47 -38.24 25.66
N LEU A 64 6.37 -37.62 25.23
CA LEU A 64 5.68 -36.62 26.04
C LEU A 64 4.79 -37.30 27.09
N PRO A 65 4.87 -36.90 28.38
CA PRO A 65 3.97 -37.43 29.39
C PRO A 65 2.51 -36.98 29.12
N PRO A 66 1.51 -37.83 29.36
CA PRO A 66 0.10 -37.52 29.05
C PRO A 66 -0.46 -36.35 29.87
N ASP A 67 0.14 -36.04 31.03
CA ASP A 67 -0.19 -34.93 31.91
C ASP A 67 0.69 -33.69 31.71
N LEU A 68 1.36 -33.56 30.56
CA LEU A 68 2.23 -32.42 30.22
C LEU A 68 1.61 -31.04 30.50
N ALA A 69 0.29 -30.90 30.31
CA ALA A 69 -0.44 -29.65 30.57
C ALA A 69 -0.54 -29.27 32.05
N ALA A 70 -0.34 -30.21 32.98
CA ALA A 70 -0.36 -29.98 34.43
C ALA A 70 0.97 -29.41 34.96
N HIS A 71 2.06 -29.57 34.20
CA HIS A 71 3.38 -29.06 34.56
C HIS A 71 3.57 -27.60 34.16
N VAL A 72 4.39 -26.87 34.90
CA VAL A 72 4.67 -25.44 34.67
C VAL A 72 5.84 -25.24 33.70
N PRO A 73 5.89 -24.13 32.93
CA PRO A 73 7.05 -23.83 32.07
C PRO A 73 8.37 -23.89 32.84
N GLY A 74 9.32 -24.68 32.32
CA GLY A 74 10.63 -24.92 32.92
C GLY A 74 10.71 -26.06 33.92
N GLU A 75 9.60 -26.75 34.21
CA GLU A 75 9.61 -27.91 35.10
C GLU A 75 10.34 -29.08 34.43
N VAL A 76 11.22 -29.74 35.20
CA VAL A 76 11.95 -30.93 34.76
C VAL A 76 11.01 -32.14 34.78
N LEU A 77 10.88 -32.80 33.63
CA LEU A 77 10.00 -33.95 33.42
C LEU A 77 10.78 -35.26 33.51
N ASP A 78 11.96 -35.30 32.88
CA ASP A 78 12.87 -36.45 32.92
C ASP A 78 14.32 -35.98 32.73
N SER A 79 15.28 -36.83 33.10
CA SER A 79 16.70 -36.56 32.91
C SER A 79 17.52 -37.83 32.75
N ARG A 80 18.58 -37.76 31.94
CA ARG A 80 19.58 -38.81 31.83
C ARG A 80 20.99 -38.24 31.74
N GLU A 81 21.94 -38.95 32.34
CA GLU A 81 23.36 -38.65 32.17
C GLU A 81 23.84 -39.11 30.78
N ILE A 82 24.76 -38.36 30.18
CA ILE A 82 25.24 -38.61 28.83
C ILE A 82 26.77 -38.45 28.73
N ASP A 83 27.37 -39.23 27.84
CA ASP A 83 28.74 -39.01 27.38
C ASP A 83 28.73 -37.96 26.26
N ALA A 84 28.91 -36.69 26.63
CA ALA A 84 28.94 -35.59 25.68
C ALA A 84 30.30 -35.46 24.97
N LYS A 85 30.25 -35.03 23.70
CA LYS A 85 31.42 -34.78 22.86
C LYS A 85 31.41 -33.35 22.35
N VAL A 86 32.58 -32.73 22.29
CA VAL A 86 32.82 -31.46 21.60
C VAL A 86 33.80 -31.73 20.47
N MET A 87 33.37 -31.53 19.22
CA MET A 87 34.15 -31.86 18.03
C MET A 87 34.72 -33.31 18.08
N ASP A 88 33.87 -34.28 18.45
CA ASP A 88 34.19 -35.69 18.69
C ASP A 88 35.18 -36.00 19.82
N LEU A 89 35.65 -34.98 20.54
CA LEU A 89 36.52 -35.17 21.69
C LEU A 89 35.68 -35.32 22.97
N PRO A 90 36.00 -36.30 23.83
CA PRO A 90 35.44 -36.36 25.18
C PRO A 90 35.73 -35.06 25.93
N VAL A 91 34.72 -34.58 26.64
CA VAL A 91 34.82 -33.35 27.44
C VAL A 91 35.00 -33.75 28.91
N PRO A 92 35.92 -33.12 29.67
CA PRO A 92 36.02 -33.31 31.12
C PRO A 92 34.89 -32.54 31.84
N ALA A 93 33.66 -32.97 31.59
CA ALA A 93 32.45 -32.42 32.13
C ALA A 93 31.41 -33.52 32.31
N THR A 94 30.65 -33.43 33.39
CA THR A 94 29.46 -34.26 33.57
C THR A 94 28.33 -33.69 32.70
N GLY A 95 27.73 -34.54 31.87
CA GLY A 95 26.70 -34.18 30.90
C GLY A 95 25.33 -34.74 31.28
N TRP A 96 24.29 -33.92 31.21
CA TRP A 96 22.91 -34.39 31.34
C TRP A 96 22.05 -33.87 30.20
N GLN A 97 21.15 -34.71 29.70
CA GLN A 97 19.97 -34.24 28.98
C GLN A 97 18.80 -34.14 29.96
N VAL A 98 18.14 -32.99 29.94
CA VAL A 98 16.99 -32.69 30.80
C VAL A 98 15.80 -32.39 29.91
N LEU A 99 14.79 -33.24 29.95
CA LEU A 99 13.50 -33.01 29.31
C LEU A 99 12.69 -32.06 30.20
N TYR A 100 12.19 -30.97 29.64
CA TYR A 100 11.45 -29.96 30.40
C TYR A 100 10.20 -29.47 29.66
N ARG A 101 9.21 -29.06 30.45
CA ARG A 101 7.96 -28.48 29.95
C ARG A 101 8.22 -27.07 29.38
N THR A 102 7.73 -26.80 28.18
CA THR A 102 7.70 -25.46 27.56
C THR A 102 6.36 -25.22 26.82
N GLU A 103 6.30 -24.23 25.93
CA GLU A 103 5.14 -23.96 25.08
C GLU A 103 5.54 -23.63 23.65
N ASP A 104 4.65 -23.93 22.72
CA ASP A 104 4.80 -23.45 21.36
C ASP A 104 4.47 -21.94 21.21
N SER A 105 4.65 -21.44 19.99
CA SER A 105 4.32 -20.06 19.61
C SER A 105 2.85 -19.64 19.81
N ARG A 106 1.93 -20.57 20.07
CA ARG A 106 0.51 -20.34 20.38
C ARG A 106 0.18 -20.47 21.87
N GLY A 107 1.15 -20.84 22.71
CA GLY A 107 0.94 -21.06 24.14
C GLY A 107 0.39 -22.45 24.46
N ARG A 108 0.46 -23.40 23.54
CA ARG A 108 0.07 -24.79 23.82
C ARG A 108 1.21 -25.51 24.56
N PRO A 109 0.90 -26.36 25.56
CA PRO A 109 1.91 -27.16 26.24
C PRO A 109 2.75 -27.98 25.24
N SER A 110 4.06 -27.97 25.44
CA SER A 110 5.06 -28.72 24.69
C SER A 110 6.17 -29.15 25.65
N ALA A 111 7.07 -30.04 25.24
CA ALA A 111 8.31 -30.30 25.97
C ALA A 111 9.47 -30.33 24.99
N THR A 112 10.66 -30.03 25.47
CA THR A 112 11.90 -30.18 24.70
C THR A 112 13.07 -30.44 25.64
N VAL A 113 14.27 -30.64 25.11
CA VAL A 113 15.46 -31.01 25.87
C VAL A 113 16.42 -29.84 26.00
N THR A 114 17.12 -29.76 27.13
CA THR A 114 18.35 -28.98 27.25
C THR A 114 19.47 -29.88 27.72
N THR A 115 20.63 -29.76 27.07
CA THR A 115 21.83 -30.48 27.46
C THR A 115 22.69 -29.59 28.36
N ILE A 116 22.92 -30.05 29.59
CA ILE A 116 23.75 -29.37 30.59
C ILE A 116 25.12 -30.02 30.59
N LEU A 117 26.17 -29.22 30.42
CA LEU A 117 27.57 -29.64 30.54
C LEU A 117 28.20 -28.91 31.72
N LEU A 118 28.52 -29.64 32.79
CA LEU A 118 29.13 -29.10 34.00
C LEU A 118 30.61 -29.53 34.07
N PRO A 119 31.58 -28.60 33.93
CA PRO A 119 32.99 -28.96 33.99
C PRO A 119 33.37 -29.64 35.32
N ASP A 120 34.12 -30.74 35.25
CA ASP A 120 34.54 -31.52 36.42
C ASP A 120 35.46 -30.72 37.35
N GLN A 121 36.18 -29.75 36.78
CA GLN A 121 36.98 -28.81 37.55
C GLN A 121 36.09 -27.97 38.49
N ALA A 122 36.53 -27.80 39.73
CA ALA A 122 35.86 -26.95 40.69
C ALA A 122 35.87 -25.48 40.22
N TRP A 123 34.74 -24.78 40.41
CA TRP A 123 34.66 -23.35 40.13
C TRP A 123 35.44 -22.57 41.20
N THR A 124 36.39 -21.74 40.76
CA THR A 124 37.27 -20.94 41.63
C THR A 124 37.03 -19.44 41.52
N GLY A 125 36.12 -19.01 40.64
CA GLY A 125 35.73 -17.60 40.55
C GLY A 125 34.75 -17.18 41.65
N PRO A 126 34.38 -15.88 41.71
CA PRO A 126 33.45 -15.38 42.71
C PRO A 126 32.03 -15.92 42.49
N GLY A 127 31.28 -16.09 43.59
CA GLY A 127 29.86 -16.46 43.56
C GLY A 127 29.58 -17.87 43.01
N ALA A 128 28.33 -18.08 42.59
CA ALA A 128 27.91 -19.32 41.94
C ALA A 128 28.56 -19.46 40.54
N ARG A 129 28.81 -20.70 40.11
CA ARG A 129 29.40 -20.99 38.80
C ARG A 129 28.52 -20.42 37.68
N PRO A 130 29.05 -19.58 36.76
CA PRO A 130 28.27 -19.07 35.65
C PRO A 130 27.77 -20.14 34.69
N VAL A 131 26.64 -19.86 34.05
CA VAL A 131 26.05 -20.69 32.99
C VAL A 131 25.96 -19.88 31.70
N VAL A 132 26.49 -20.42 30.61
CA VAL A 132 26.21 -19.94 29.26
C VAL A 132 25.09 -20.78 28.66
N SER A 133 23.93 -20.16 28.44
CA SER A 133 22.91 -20.77 27.57
C SER A 133 23.34 -20.55 26.13
N TYR A 134 23.80 -21.61 25.47
CA TYR A 134 24.34 -21.56 24.13
C TYR A 134 23.29 -22.05 23.13
N GLN A 135 22.84 -21.16 22.25
CA GLN A 135 21.94 -21.49 21.15
C GLN A 135 22.79 -21.77 19.92
N THR A 136 22.92 -23.04 19.53
CA THR A 136 23.59 -23.39 18.27
C THR A 136 22.81 -22.82 17.09
N ALA A 137 23.45 -22.65 15.93
CA ALA A 137 22.71 -22.62 14.66
C ALA A 137 22.14 -24.01 14.36
N GLU A 138 21.00 -24.36 14.98
CA GLU A 138 20.32 -25.65 14.79
C GLU A 138 19.91 -25.84 13.33
N ASP A 139 19.31 -24.79 12.76
CA ASP A 139 19.03 -24.57 11.34
C ASP A 139 18.62 -25.85 10.61
N GLY A 140 17.59 -26.52 11.12
CA GLY A 140 17.23 -27.84 10.63
C GLY A 140 15.80 -28.21 10.92
N VAL A 141 15.27 -29.16 10.14
CA VAL A 141 13.89 -29.63 10.27
C VAL A 141 13.86 -31.12 10.58
N ALA A 142 14.84 -31.64 11.32
CA ALA A 142 14.88 -33.01 11.82
C ALA A 142 15.54 -33.07 13.20
N GLY A 143 15.20 -34.08 14.00
CA GLY A 143 15.73 -34.30 15.35
C GLY A 143 17.25 -34.51 15.35
N ARG A 144 17.84 -35.09 14.29
CA ARG A 144 19.30 -35.20 14.19
C ARG A 144 20.02 -33.84 14.17
N CYS A 145 19.32 -32.75 13.84
CA CYS A 145 19.87 -31.40 13.83
C CYS A 145 19.94 -30.81 15.25
N ALA A 146 19.20 -31.38 16.21
CA ALA A 146 19.09 -30.87 17.57
C ALA A 146 20.43 -30.87 18.31
N PRO A 147 20.74 -29.82 19.10
CA PRO A 147 21.94 -29.74 19.93
C PRO A 147 22.15 -30.96 20.82
N SER A 148 21.08 -31.45 21.45
CA SER A 148 21.11 -32.59 22.35
C SER A 148 21.61 -33.87 21.68
N TYR A 149 21.18 -34.15 20.45
CA TYR A 149 21.63 -35.29 19.67
C TYR A 149 23.06 -35.10 19.19
N ALA A 150 23.38 -33.92 18.64
CA ALA A 150 24.72 -33.59 18.14
C ALA A 150 25.81 -33.75 19.21
N LEU A 151 25.53 -33.35 20.45
CA LEU A 151 26.45 -33.50 21.59
C LEU A 151 26.70 -34.96 22.01
N ARG A 152 25.83 -35.91 21.65
CA ARG A 152 26.03 -37.35 21.94
C ARG A 152 26.60 -38.12 20.75
N ALA A 153 25.94 -37.96 19.61
CA ALA A 153 26.28 -38.68 18.38
C ALA A 153 27.62 -38.20 17.80
N GLY A 154 27.97 -36.92 18.01
CA GLY A 154 29.14 -36.31 17.39
C GLY A 154 29.04 -36.39 15.86
N GLY A 155 30.18 -36.54 15.18
CA GLY A 155 30.25 -36.64 13.73
C GLY A 155 29.54 -37.85 13.15
N ALA A 156 29.31 -38.91 13.95
CA ALA A 156 28.52 -40.08 13.53
C ALA A 156 27.04 -39.73 13.31
N GLY A 157 26.54 -38.64 13.91
CA GLY A 157 25.19 -38.12 13.70
C GLY A 157 25.04 -37.26 12.44
N GLY A 158 26.13 -37.03 11.70
CA GLY A 158 26.18 -36.16 10.52
C GLY A 158 26.77 -34.78 10.81
N PHE A 159 27.23 -34.10 9.75
CA PHE A 159 27.80 -32.76 9.85
C PHE A 159 26.68 -31.70 9.88
N THR A 160 26.17 -31.41 11.08
CA THR A 160 25.09 -30.43 11.31
C THR A 160 25.62 -29.09 11.85
N GLY A 161 24.79 -28.04 11.81
CA GLY A 161 25.11 -26.74 12.42
C GLY A 161 25.33 -26.85 13.94
N SER A 162 24.49 -27.64 14.61
CA SER A 162 24.67 -27.95 16.03
C SER A 162 25.99 -28.67 16.33
N TYR A 163 26.38 -29.65 15.51
CA TYR A 163 27.66 -30.35 15.69
C TYR A 163 28.86 -29.41 15.49
N SER A 164 28.86 -28.60 14.42
CA SER A 164 29.98 -27.72 14.09
C SER A 164 30.21 -26.63 15.15
N GLU A 165 29.17 -26.21 15.86
CA GLU A 165 29.26 -25.20 16.91
C GLU A 165 29.58 -25.77 18.31
N THR A 166 29.66 -27.09 18.49
CA THR A 166 30.09 -27.68 19.78
C THR A 166 31.46 -27.15 20.23
N GLY A 167 32.35 -26.84 19.28
CA GLY A 167 33.65 -26.21 19.57
C GLY A 167 33.54 -24.87 20.29
N LEU A 168 32.50 -24.07 20.02
CA LEU A 168 32.26 -22.79 20.69
C LEU A 168 31.80 -22.99 22.14
N MET A 169 31.02 -24.05 22.42
CA MET A 169 30.71 -24.45 23.80
C MET A 169 31.98 -24.83 24.56
N GLY A 170 32.95 -25.46 23.88
CA GLY A 170 34.28 -25.75 24.43
C GLY A 170 35.01 -24.51 24.98
N LEU A 171 34.83 -23.34 24.36
CA LEU A 171 35.44 -22.08 24.83
C LEU A 171 34.86 -21.63 26.18
N ALA A 172 33.56 -21.87 26.42
CA ALA A 172 32.91 -21.58 27.70
C ALA A 172 33.34 -22.59 28.78
N LEU A 173 33.37 -23.88 28.44
CA LEU A 173 33.80 -24.95 29.34
C LEU A 173 35.26 -24.78 29.78
N ALA A 174 36.14 -24.36 28.86
CA ALA A 174 37.55 -24.06 29.14
C ALA A 174 37.72 -22.92 30.16
N ARG A 175 36.73 -22.02 30.31
CA ARG A 175 36.69 -20.99 31.37
C ARG A 175 36.08 -21.49 32.68
N GLY A 176 35.67 -22.75 32.75
CA GLY A 176 35.02 -23.35 33.93
C GLY A 176 33.55 -23.02 34.08
N TRP A 177 32.94 -22.36 33.10
CA TRP A 177 31.51 -22.11 33.07
C TRP A 177 30.76 -23.38 32.69
N ALA A 178 29.56 -23.55 33.25
CA ALA A 178 28.64 -24.57 32.76
C ALA A 178 28.00 -24.10 31.44
N VAL A 179 27.63 -25.05 30.58
CA VAL A 179 26.92 -24.78 29.33
C VAL A 179 25.54 -25.43 29.39
N ALA A 180 24.52 -24.71 28.92
CA ALA A 180 23.20 -25.25 28.67
C ALA A 180 22.86 -25.07 27.18
N ALA A 181 22.65 -26.16 26.45
CA ALA A 181 22.32 -26.16 25.03
C ALA A 181 20.87 -26.66 24.84
N PRO A 182 19.87 -25.77 24.74
CA PRO A 182 18.48 -26.14 24.54
C PRO A 182 18.17 -26.46 23.07
N ASP A 183 17.37 -27.50 22.83
CA ASP A 183 16.75 -27.83 21.54
C ASP A 183 15.57 -26.88 21.33
N TYR A 184 15.89 -25.62 21.04
CA TYR A 184 14.95 -24.52 21.14
C TYR A 184 13.90 -24.53 20.03
N GLU A 185 14.13 -25.25 18.92
CA GLU A 185 13.12 -25.42 17.87
C GLU A 185 11.98 -26.38 18.27
N GLY A 186 12.16 -27.09 19.40
CA GLY A 186 11.19 -28.00 19.96
C GLY A 186 11.08 -29.33 19.21
N PRO A 187 10.16 -30.21 19.63
CA PRO A 187 10.06 -31.60 19.15
C PRO A 187 9.52 -31.72 17.72
N GLN A 188 9.28 -30.59 17.05
CA GLN A 188 8.83 -30.51 15.67
C GLN A 188 9.84 -29.77 14.80
N SER A 189 11.02 -29.39 15.33
CA SER A 189 12.05 -28.60 14.64
C SER A 189 11.43 -27.42 13.87
N GLN A 190 10.76 -26.52 14.62
CA GLN A 190 10.08 -25.35 14.09
C GLN A 190 11.09 -24.24 13.75
N PHE A 191 11.96 -24.50 12.78
CA PHE A 191 12.96 -23.56 12.30
C PHE A 191 12.35 -22.21 11.89
N LEU A 192 13.03 -21.11 12.26
CA LEU A 192 12.62 -19.70 12.08
C LEU A 192 11.34 -19.28 12.84
N VAL A 193 10.79 -20.13 13.71
CA VAL A 193 9.58 -19.80 14.49
C VAL A 193 9.98 -19.18 15.83
N ALA A 194 10.38 -17.92 15.76
CA ALA A 194 10.98 -17.17 16.87
C ALA A 194 10.21 -17.25 18.21
N GLY A 195 8.88 -17.34 18.15
CA GLY A 195 8.04 -17.50 19.35
C GLY A 195 8.25 -18.83 20.09
N THR A 196 8.41 -19.94 19.37
CA THR A 196 8.71 -21.26 19.96
C THR A 196 10.15 -21.27 20.47
N GLN A 197 11.09 -20.78 19.64
CA GLN A 197 12.51 -20.71 19.97
C GLN A 197 12.79 -19.92 21.26
N ALA A 198 12.19 -18.75 21.40
CA ALA A 198 12.36 -17.90 22.59
C ALA A 198 11.89 -18.58 23.88
N LYS A 199 10.76 -19.30 23.83
CA LYS A 199 10.20 -19.97 25.00
C LYS A 199 11.01 -21.21 25.38
N GLY A 200 11.46 -21.99 24.40
CA GLY A 200 12.39 -23.10 24.62
C GLY A 200 13.65 -22.63 25.34
N VAL A 201 14.29 -21.55 24.87
CA VAL A 201 15.48 -21.00 25.55
C VAL A 201 15.20 -20.59 27.00
N LEU A 202 14.15 -19.80 27.25
CA LEU A 202 13.85 -19.28 28.60
C LEU A 202 13.42 -20.40 29.57
N ASP A 203 12.61 -21.34 29.12
CA ASP A 203 12.19 -22.49 29.93
C ASP A 203 13.33 -23.49 30.14
N GLY A 204 14.25 -23.62 29.18
CA GLY A 204 15.48 -24.39 29.37
C GLY A 204 16.35 -23.82 30.48
N ILE A 205 16.43 -22.50 30.61
CA ILE A 205 17.13 -21.84 31.72
C ILE A 205 16.43 -22.11 33.06
N ARG A 206 15.09 -22.09 33.09
CA ARG A 206 14.31 -22.50 34.28
C ARG A 206 14.60 -23.95 34.65
N ALA A 207 14.65 -24.86 33.69
CA ALA A 207 14.96 -26.26 33.89
C ALA A 207 16.38 -26.45 34.46
N VAL A 208 17.38 -25.73 33.93
CA VAL A 208 18.74 -25.72 34.48
C VAL A 208 18.76 -25.29 35.96
N ARG A 209 17.99 -24.26 36.31
CA ARG A 209 17.89 -23.79 37.71
C ARG A 209 17.14 -24.77 38.61
N GLY A 210 16.17 -25.50 38.05
CA GLY A 210 15.36 -26.51 38.75
C GLY A 210 16.06 -27.87 38.89
N PHE A 211 17.07 -28.15 38.07
CA PHE A 211 17.75 -29.44 38.02
C PHE A 211 18.80 -29.57 39.14
N GLY A 212 18.36 -30.13 40.26
CA GLY A 212 19.18 -30.33 41.47
C GLY A 212 20.56 -30.95 41.24
N PRO A 213 20.72 -32.03 40.44
CA PRO A 213 22.01 -32.69 40.26
C PRO A 213 23.13 -31.80 39.70
N ALA A 214 22.81 -30.78 38.89
CA ALA A 214 23.80 -29.85 38.38
C ALA A 214 24.20 -28.75 39.38
N GLY A 215 23.37 -28.47 40.39
CA GLY A 215 23.65 -27.47 41.42
C GLY A 215 23.73 -26.01 40.92
N LEU A 216 23.01 -25.67 39.84
CA LEU A 216 23.10 -24.37 39.13
C LEU A 216 21.94 -23.40 39.44
N ARG A 217 21.22 -23.60 40.55
CA ARG A 217 20.01 -22.84 40.91
C ARG A 217 20.23 -21.32 40.93
N ASP A 218 21.30 -20.88 41.58
CA ASP A 218 21.62 -19.47 41.82
C ASP A 218 22.68 -18.93 40.85
N SER A 219 23.00 -19.69 39.80
CA SER A 219 24.02 -19.33 38.83
C SER A 219 23.62 -18.10 38.01
N PRO A 220 24.56 -17.16 37.77
CA PRO A 220 24.33 -16.11 36.77
C PRO A 220 24.30 -16.75 35.37
N VAL A 221 23.31 -16.36 34.57
CA VAL A 221 23.08 -16.93 33.24
C VAL A 221 23.24 -15.86 32.18
N ALA A 222 23.92 -16.17 31.09
CA ALA A 222 24.00 -15.31 29.91
C ALA A 222 23.67 -16.12 28.64
N LEU A 223 23.17 -15.43 27.61
CA LEU A 223 22.83 -16.03 26.33
C LEU A 223 23.98 -15.85 25.34
N TRP A 224 24.24 -16.84 24.51
CA TRP A 224 25.15 -16.73 23.38
C TRP A 224 24.65 -17.54 22.18
N GLY A 225 24.49 -16.89 21.04
CA GLY A 225 24.14 -17.57 19.79
C GLY A 225 24.67 -16.86 18.55
N TYR A 226 24.95 -17.65 17.52
CA TYR A 226 25.40 -17.21 16.20
C TYR A 226 24.38 -17.61 15.12
N SER A 227 24.25 -16.84 14.04
CA SER A 227 23.36 -17.13 12.91
C SER A 227 21.92 -17.46 13.37
N GLY A 228 21.33 -18.62 13.04
CA GLY A 228 20.03 -19.03 13.57
C GLY A 228 19.94 -19.05 15.10
N GLY A 229 21.02 -19.39 15.80
CA GLY A 229 21.12 -19.29 17.25
C GLY A 229 21.01 -17.85 17.78
N SER A 230 21.41 -16.86 16.98
CA SER A 230 21.24 -15.43 17.30
C SER A 230 19.76 -15.02 17.26
N LEU A 231 18.96 -15.59 16.36
CA LEU A 231 17.51 -15.38 16.28
C LEU A 231 16.82 -15.88 17.55
N ALA A 232 17.18 -17.09 17.99
CA ALA A 232 16.67 -17.68 19.23
C ALA A 232 17.08 -16.82 20.45
N SER A 233 18.36 -16.48 20.56
CA SER A 233 18.94 -15.69 21.66
C SER A 233 18.29 -14.30 21.78
N VAL A 234 18.21 -13.55 20.67
CA VAL A 234 17.66 -12.19 20.68
C VAL A 234 16.17 -12.19 20.99
N THR A 235 15.43 -13.18 20.47
CA THR A 235 13.99 -13.26 20.69
C THR A 235 13.68 -13.70 22.12
N ALA A 236 14.46 -14.61 22.70
CA ALA A 236 14.39 -14.96 24.12
C ALA A 236 14.61 -13.72 24.99
N ALA A 237 15.65 -12.94 24.71
CA ALA A 237 15.95 -11.71 25.44
C ALA A 237 14.83 -10.64 25.31
N GLN A 238 14.21 -10.49 24.13
CA GLN A 238 13.06 -9.60 23.94
C GLN A 238 11.81 -10.06 24.69
N LEU A 239 11.61 -11.38 24.80
CA LEU A 239 10.43 -11.99 25.41
C LEU A 239 10.55 -12.13 26.93
N GLN A 240 11.78 -12.14 27.46
CA GLN A 240 12.10 -12.29 28.89
C GLN A 240 11.16 -11.48 29.79
N ALA A 241 11.06 -10.16 29.57
CA ALA A 241 10.27 -9.28 30.45
C ALA A 241 8.78 -9.67 30.55
N ALA A 242 8.21 -10.25 29.50
CA ALA A 242 6.80 -10.61 29.44
C ALA A 242 6.52 -12.08 29.80
N TYR A 243 7.48 -12.99 29.58
CA TYR A 243 7.29 -14.44 29.72
C TYR A 243 8.06 -15.06 30.88
N ALA A 244 9.26 -14.55 31.17
CA ALA A 244 10.13 -15.03 32.23
C ALA A 244 10.79 -13.87 33.00
N PRO A 245 9.99 -12.97 33.61
CA PRO A 245 10.49 -11.78 34.29
C PRO A 245 11.34 -12.09 35.52
N GLU A 246 11.23 -13.30 36.07
CA GLU A 246 12.02 -13.76 37.22
C GLU A 246 13.45 -14.21 36.84
N LEU A 247 13.73 -14.37 35.55
CA LEU A 247 15.08 -14.66 35.08
C LEU A 247 15.85 -13.35 34.95
N ASP A 248 17.00 -13.27 35.62
CA ASP A 248 17.93 -12.16 35.49
C ASP A 248 19.12 -12.62 34.63
N LEU A 249 19.25 -12.04 33.43
CA LEU A 249 20.28 -12.39 32.47
C LEU A 249 21.48 -11.46 32.65
N ALA A 250 22.68 -12.01 32.81
CA ALA A 250 23.91 -11.23 32.97
C ALA A 250 24.30 -10.51 31.66
N GLY A 251 23.95 -11.07 30.51
CA GLY A 251 24.23 -10.48 29.20
C GLY A 251 23.75 -11.35 28.04
N VAL A 252 23.74 -10.77 26.84
CA VAL A 252 23.33 -11.43 25.60
C VAL A 252 24.40 -11.20 24.52
N ALA A 253 25.07 -12.25 24.07
CA ALA A 253 26.03 -12.19 22.97
C ALA A 253 25.40 -12.73 21.67
N LEU A 254 25.40 -11.90 20.62
CA LEU A 254 24.74 -12.15 19.34
C LEU A 254 25.75 -12.02 18.20
N GLY A 255 25.99 -13.10 17.47
CA GLY A 255 26.82 -13.10 16.26
C GLY A 255 26.01 -13.32 14.99
N GLY A 256 26.34 -12.63 13.91
CA GLY A 256 25.63 -12.80 12.63
C GLY A 256 24.12 -12.60 12.77
N LEU A 257 23.70 -11.53 13.47
CA LEU A 257 22.32 -11.34 13.93
C LEU A 257 21.28 -11.36 12.81
N LEU A 258 20.34 -12.31 12.87
CA LEU A 258 19.16 -12.37 12.00
C LEU A 258 18.08 -11.39 12.47
N GLY A 259 18.15 -10.14 12.01
CA GLY A 259 17.22 -9.08 12.42
C GLY A 259 15.83 -9.17 11.78
N ASP A 260 15.74 -9.66 10.55
CA ASP A 260 14.49 -9.81 9.78
C ASP A 260 14.50 -11.08 8.94
N VAL A 261 13.49 -11.92 9.13
CA VAL A 261 13.42 -13.24 8.51
C VAL A 261 13.17 -13.16 7.01
N ARG A 262 12.40 -12.16 6.53
CA ARG A 262 12.19 -12.00 5.08
C ARG A 262 13.48 -11.58 4.41
N ALA A 263 14.21 -10.63 4.99
CA ALA A 263 15.51 -10.19 4.49
C ALA A 263 16.54 -11.34 4.47
N THR A 264 16.51 -12.24 5.46
CA THR A 264 17.33 -13.47 5.44
C THR A 264 16.94 -14.38 4.28
N ILE A 265 15.65 -14.67 4.08
CA ILE A 265 15.19 -15.49 2.94
C ILE A 265 15.62 -14.87 1.60
N ASP A 266 15.49 -13.55 1.45
CA ASP A 266 15.90 -12.83 0.24
C ASP A 266 17.42 -12.92 0.01
N ALA A 267 18.24 -12.93 1.08
CA ALA A 267 19.68 -13.10 0.98
C ALA A 267 20.09 -14.50 0.49
N PHE A 268 19.32 -15.53 0.88
CA PHE A 268 19.51 -16.88 0.36
C PHE A 268 19.05 -17.03 -1.10
N SER A 269 18.04 -16.26 -1.54
CA SER A 269 17.48 -16.34 -2.89
C SER A 269 18.50 -15.96 -3.96
N GLY A 270 18.77 -16.88 -4.89
CA GLY A 270 19.77 -16.67 -5.95
C GLY A 270 21.22 -16.80 -5.46
N SER A 271 21.46 -17.12 -4.18
CA SER A 271 22.79 -17.38 -3.63
C SER A 271 23.20 -18.85 -3.80
N ILE A 272 24.47 -19.17 -3.53
CA ILE A 272 24.94 -20.56 -3.47
C ILE A 272 24.21 -21.43 -2.44
N GLY A 273 23.54 -20.80 -1.46
CA GLY A 273 22.76 -21.49 -0.42
C GLY A 273 21.26 -21.59 -0.70
N GLY A 274 20.79 -21.27 -1.91
CA GLY A 274 19.36 -21.20 -2.26
C GLY A 274 18.52 -22.43 -1.86
N GLY A 275 19.15 -23.61 -1.74
CA GLY A 275 18.48 -24.83 -1.27
C GLY A 275 18.00 -24.81 0.19
N ALA A 276 18.45 -23.85 1.00
CA ALA A 276 17.94 -23.64 2.35
C ALA A 276 16.51 -23.07 2.38
N ILE A 277 16.03 -22.44 1.29
CA ILE A 277 14.70 -21.81 1.24
C ILE A 277 13.56 -22.83 1.41
N PRO A 278 13.51 -23.95 0.63
CA PRO A 278 12.52 -25.00 0.84
C PRO A 278 12.55 -25.61 2.26
N MET A 279 13.74 -25.77 2.85
CA MET A 279 13.91 -26.22 4.24
C MET A 279 13.30 -25.22 5.23
N GLY A 280 13.56 -23.92 5.05
CA GLY A 280 12.94 -22.85 5.86
C GLY A 280 11.41 -22.88 5.83
N ILE A 281 10.82 -23.20 4.68
CA ILE A 281 9.36 -23.34 4.54
C ILE A 281 8.82 -24.49 5.41
N ASN A 282 9.56 -25.60 5.56
CA ASN A 282 9.15 -26.71 6.42
C ASN A 282 8.96 -26.30 7.89
N GLY A 283 9.85 -25.46 8.43
CA GLY A 283 9.70 -24.92 9.79
C GLY A 283 8.38 -24.18 9.98
N PHE A 284 8.01 -23.35 9.00
CA PHE A 284 6.72 -22.64 9.03
C PHE A 284 5.52 -23.55 8.78
N LEU A 285 5.62 -24.57 7.93
CA LEU A 285 4.53 -25.53 7.70
C LEU A 285 4.13 -26.23 9.00
N ARG A 286 5.11 -26.62 9.81
CA ARG A 286 4.90 -27.29 11.10
C ARG A 286 4.27 -26.37 12.14
N ALA A 287 4.69 -25.11 12.18
CA ALA A 287 4.13 -24.15 13.11
C ALA A 287 2.79 -23.55 12.65
N TYR A 288 2.53 -23.41 11.35
CA TYR A 288 1.41 -22.66 10.79
C TYR A 288 0.56 -23.46 9.77
N PRO A 289 0.02 -24.64 10.14
CA PRO A 289 -0.74 -25.49 9.20
C PRO A 289 -1.95 -24.79 8.58
N GLY A 290 -2.61 -23.89 9.33
CA GLY A 290 -3.76 -23.12 8.85
C GLY A 290 -3.45 -22.11 7.73
N LEU A 291 -2.18 -21.75 7.51
CA LEU A 291 -1.79 -20.85 6.41
C LEU A 291 -1.67 -21.56 5.06
N ARG A 292 -1.72 -22.90 5.05
CA ARG A 292 -1.67 -23.73 3.84
C ARG A 292 -0.53 -23.33 2.89
N LEU A 293 0.68 -23.12 3.42
CA LEU A 293 1.77 -22.45 2.68
C LEU A 293 2.12 -23.10 1.33
N LEU A 294 1.92 -24.42 1.18
CA LEU A 294 2.13 -25.13 -0.08
C LEU A 294 1.30 -24.56 -1.25
N GLN A 295 0.15 -23.92 -0.99
CA GLN A 295 -0.67 -23.31 -2.04
C GLN A 295 0.01 -22.12 -2.74
N TYR A 296 1.03 -21.53 -2.11
CA TYR A 296 1.81 -20.43 -2.66
C TYR A 296 2.99 -20.94 -3.50
N LEU A 297 3.16 -22.25 -3.64
CA LEU A 297 4.30 -22.86 -4.32
C LEU A 297 3.87 -23.59 -5.60
N THR A 298 4.73 -23.55 -6.61
CA THR A 298 4.63 -24.41 -7.79
C THR A 298 4.71 -25.89 -7.40
N ALA A 299 4.34 -26.79 -8.31
CA ALA A 299 4.51 -28.23 -8.08
C ALA A 299 5.98 -28.61 -7.82
N ASP A 300 6.92 -27.99 -8.54
CA ASP A 300 8.36 -28.18 -8.31
C ASP A 300 8.78 -27.60 -6.95
N GLY A 301 8.31 -26.41 -6.58
CA GLY A 301 8.53 -25.83 -5.26
C GLY A 301 8.04 -26.74 -4.12
N GLN A 302 6.85 -27.34 -4.27
CA GLN A 302 6.32 -28.33 -3.31
C GLN A 302 7.19 -29.59 -3.25
N ALA A 303 7.70 -30.09 -4.38
CA ALA A 303 8.60 -31.23 -4.41
C ALA A 303 9.92 -30.93 -3.68
N LYS A 304 10.52 -29.75 -3.89
CA LYS A 304 11.74 -29.34 -3.15
C LYS A 304 11.50 -29.19 -1.65
N VAL A 305 10.34 -28.69 -1.25
CA VAL A 305 9.95 -28.63 0.18
C VAL A 305 9.83 -30.05 0.75
N ALA A 306 9.23 -30.99 0.02
CA ALA A 306 9.15 -32.38 0.46
C ALA A 306 10.54 -33.04 0.56
N GLU A 307 11.42 -32.82 -0.43
CA GLU A 307 12.77 -33.38 -0.47
C GLU A 307 13.65 -32.88 0.69
N THR A 308 13.41 -31.66 1.18
CA THR A 308 14.16 -31.03 2.28
C THR A 308 13.48 -31.16 3.65
N SER A 309 12.41 -31.96 3.74
CA SER A 309 11.57 -32.08 4.95
C SER A 309 12.23 -32.75 6.15
N ALA A 310 13.42 -33.33 5.97
CA ALA A 310 14.21 -33.93 7.02
C ALA A 310 15.65 -33.41 6.99
N ASP A 311 15.95 -32.24 6.42
CA ASP A 311 17.32 -31.74 6.28
C ASP A 311 17.79 -30.89 7.46
N CYS A 312 19.12 -30.87 7.67
CA CYS A 312 19.80 -29.79 8.38
C CYS A 312 20.41 -28.81 7.35
N ILE A 313 20.84 -27.62 7.78
CA ILE A 313 21.31 -26.56 6.86
C ILE A 313 22.42 -26.99 5.90
N PHE A 314 23.38 -27.79 6.36
CA PHE A 314 24.48 -28.29 5.53
C PHE A 314 24.06 -29.38 4.54
N ASP A 315 22.89 -29.99 4.74
CA ASP A 315 22.27 -30.87 3.75
C ASP A 315 21.49 -30.05 2.72
N ALA A 316 20.67 -29.10 3.18
CA ALA A 316 19.74 -28.35 2.34
C ALA A 316 20.42 -27.31 1.45
N ALA A 317 21.32 -26.50 2.01
CA ALA A 317 21.98 -25.40 1.30
C ALA A 317 22.63 -25.83 -0.04
N PRO A 318 23.41 -26.93 -0.13
CA PRO A 318 24.04 -27.34 -1.38
C PRO A 318 23.11 -28.03 -2.39
N ARG A 319 21.86 -28.38 -2.05
CA ARG A 319 20.96 -29.13 -2.96
C ARG A 319 20.55 -28.34 -4.20
N TYR A 320 20.24 -27.05 -4.03
CA TYR A 320 19.74 -26.19 -5.11
C TYR A 320 20.49 -24.85 -5.11
N PRO A 321 21.78 -24.83 -5.50
CA PRO A 321 22.54 -23.59 -5.58
C PRO A 321 21.89 -22.64 -6.60
N PHE A 322 21.82 -21.36 -6.26
CA PHE A 322 21.22 -20.28 -7.05
C PHE A 322 19.70 -20.37 -7.24
N LEU A 323 19.01 -21.24 -6.51
CA LEU A 323 17.54 -21.27 -6.49
C LEU A 323 17.00 -19.91 -6.03
N THR A 324 16.08 -19.34 -6.80
CA THR A 324 15.40 -18.08 -6.47
C THR A 324 13.99 -18.33 -5.93
N LEU A 325 13.43 -17.35 -5.23
CA LEU A 325 12.01 -17.41 -4.81
C LEU A 325 11.08 -17.53 -6.02
N ALA A 326 11.37 -16.82 -7.11
CA ALA A 326 10.57 -16.86 -8.33
C ALA A 326 10.48 -18.27 -8.95
N ASP A 327 11.48 -19.12 -8.74
CA ASP A 327 11.47 -20.50 -9.24
C ASP A 327 10.46 -21.40 -8.51
N ILE A 328 10.13 -21.08 -7.25
CA ILE A 328 9.27 -21.92 -6.40
C ILE A 328 7.87 -21.34 -6.17
N GLU A 329 7.63 -20.08 -6.51
CA GLU A 329 6.34 -19.39 -6.29
C GLU A 329 5.27 -19.76 -7.33
N ALA A 330 4.07 -20.12 -6.88
CA ALA A 330 2.95 -20.51 -7.75
C ALA A 330 2.50 -19.40 -8.71
N THR A 331 2.62 -18.15 -8.27
CA THR A 331 2.38 -16.92 -9.03
C THR A 331 3.46 -15.91 -8.61
N PRO A 332 3.81 -14.91 -9.45
CA PRO A 332 4.75 -13.87 -9.04
C PRO A 332 4.38 -13.30 -7.66
N ASP A 333 5.34 -13.24 -6.74
CA ASP A 333 5.19 -12.69 -5.39
C ASP A 333 4.22 -13.45 -4.47
N ALA A 334 3.95 -14.74 -4.73
CA ALA A 334 3.06 -15.56 -3.92
C ALA A 334 3.49 -15.65 -2.43
N LEU A 335 4.81 -15.68 -2.15
CA LEU A 335 5.36 -15.67 -0.79
C LEU A 335 5.50 -14.25 -0.21
N SER A 336 5.14 -13.23 -0.98
CA SER A 336 5.04 -11.83 -0.56
C SER A 336 3.60 -11.39 -0.24
N THR A 337 2.62 -12.31 -0.32
CA THR A 337 1.22 -12.00 0.03
C THR A 337 1.09 -11.46 1.46
N PRO A 338 0.08 -10.61 1.76
CA PRO A 338 -0.06 -9.99 3.08
C PRO A 338 -0.10 -10.96 4.26
N VAL A 339 -0.61 -12.18 4.04
CA VAL A 339 -0.70 -13.24 5.06
C VAL A 339 0.69 -13.81 5.38
N VAL A 340 1.48 -14.15 4.36
CA VAL A 340 2.85 -14.67 4.52
C VAL A 340 3.77 -13.58 5.06
N ALA A 341 3.70 -12.36 4.51
CA ALA A 341 4.47 -11.21 5.00
C ALA A 341 4.21 -10.92 6.48
N ARG A 342 2.96 -11.01 6.95
CA ARG A 342 2.62 -10.85 8.37
C ARG A 342 3.22 -11.95 9.24
N MET A 343 3.21 -13.19 8.76
CA MET A 343 3.83 -14.34 9.45
C MET A 343 5.35 -14.13 9.58
N LEU A 344 6.05 -13.79 8.50
CA LEU A 344 7.50 -13.54 8.53
C LEU A 344 7.86 -12.38 9.45
N ARG A 345 7.11 -11.26 9.37
CA ARG A 345 7.28 -10.12 10.27
C ARG A 345 7.07 -10.49 11.74
N ARG A 346 6.12 -11.35 12.06
CA ARG A 346 5.85 -11.79 13.44
C ARG A 346 7.01 -12.60 14.04
N ASN A 347 7.78 -13.29 13.19
CA ASN A 347 8.96 -14.06 13.60
C ASN A 347 10.28 -13.27 13.46
N SER A 348 10.22 -11.96 13.18
CA SER A 348 11.40 -11.11 12.99
C SER A 348 11.70 -10.24 14.23
N PRO A 349 12.91 -10.31 14.83
CA PRO A 349 13.28 -9.50 16.00
C PRO A 349 13.11 -7.99 15.80
N LEU A 350 13.34 -7.49 14.58
CA LEU A 350 13.17 -6.08 14.23
C LEU A 350 11.73 -5.60 14.49
N HIS A 351 10.74 -6.43 14.20
CA HIS A 351 9.32 -6.09 14.23
C HIS A 351 8.60 -6.57 15.51
N ARG A 352 9.26 -7.39 16.32
CA ARG A 352 8.72 -7.90 17.58
C ARG A 352 8.77 -6.84 18.68
N SER A 353 7.73 -6.74 19.50
CA SER A 353 7.76 -5.89 20.70
C SER A 353 8.76 -6.39 21.75
N GLY A 354 9.19 -5.50 22.65
CA GLY A 354 10.15 -5.81 23.70
C GLY A 354 11.60 -5.51 23.30
N HIS A 355 12.46 -5.48 24.30
CA HIS A 355 13.91 -5.27 24.18
C HIS A 355 14.60 -6.04 25.31
N PRO A 356 15.87 -6.46 25.15
CA PRO A 356 16.63 -7.11 26.21
C PRO A 356 16.73 -6.24 27.46
N LEU A 357 16.51 -6.84 28.63
CA LEU A 357 16.76 -6.17 29.92
C LEU A 357 18.26 -6.17 30.27
N ALA A 358 19.00 -7.16 29.78
CA ALA A 358 20.43 -7.29 29.96
C ALA A 358 21.23 -6.57 28.86
N PRO A 359 22.51 -6.20 29.12
CA PRO A 359 23.40 -5.67 28.10
C PRO A 359 23.58 -6.63 26.92
N VAL A 360 23.68 -6.07 25.71
CA VAL A 360 23.86 -6.82 24.47
C VAL A 360 25.26 -6.59 23.90
N TYR A 361 25.94 -7.67 23.53
CA TYR A 361 27.12 -7.66 22.69
C TYR A 361 26.75 -8.20 21.31
N HIS A 362 27.00 -7.42 20.27
CA HIS A 362 26.77 -7.78 18.89
C HIS A 362 28.09 -7.83 18.13
N TYR A 363 28.33 -8.91 17.40
CA TYR A 363 29.45 -9.02 16.47
C TYR A 363 28.99 -9.48 15.09
N HIS A 364 29.54 -8.86 14.03
CA HIS A 364 29.06 -9.08 12.67
C HIS A 364 30.11 -8.70 11.62
N THR A 365 30.15 -9.41 10.50
CA THR A 365 30.79 -8.91 9.27
C THR A 365 29.83 -7.99 8.49
N VAL A 366 30.35 -6.92 7.90
CA VAL A 366 29.56 -5.99 7.08
C VAL A 366 29.13 -6.61 5.75
N LEU A 367 29.90 -7.59 5.26
CA LEU A 367 29.70 -8.26 3.97
C LEU A 367 29.07 -9.66 4.13
N ASP A 368 28.36 -9.87 5.23
CA ASP A 368 27.61 -11.09 5.49
C ASP A 368 26.59 -11.37 4.38
N GLU A 369 26.73 -12.51 3.72
CA GLU A 369 25.93 -12.92 2.57
C GLU A 369 24.63 -13.63 2.94
N PHE A 370 24.46 -14.07 4.20
CA PHE A 370 23.28 -14.82 4.65
C PHE A 370 22.48 -14.10 5.74
N ALA A 371 23.13 -13.27 6.55
CA ALA A 371 22.52 -12.45 7.59
C ALA A 371 22.73 -10.96 7.29
N PRO A 372 21.80 -10.30 6.57
CA PRO A 372 21.98 -8.91 6.19
C PRO A 372 22.17 -7.97 7.39
N ILE A 373 23.26 -7.19 7.38
CA ILE A 373 23.63 -6.30 8.49
C ILE A 373 22.63 -5.16 8.74
N ALA A 374 21.84 -4.75 7.74
CA ALA A 374 20.92 -3.61 7.87
C ALA A 374 19.77 -3.90 8.85
N PRO A 375 19.01 -5.01 8.74
CA PRO A 375 18.07 -5.46 9.76
C PRO A 375 18.69 -5.63 11.17
N ALA A 376 19.91 -6.15 11.27
CA ALA A 376 20.62 -6.28 12.55
C ALA A 376 20.83 -4.93 13.21
N ARG A 377 21.41 -3.96 12.48
CA ARG A 377 21.61 -2.58 12.97
C ARG A 377 20.30 -1.91 13.37
N ALA A 378 19.23 -2.11 12.61
CA ALA A 378 17.92 -1.55 12.92
C ALA A 378 17.34 -2.14 14.23
N THR A 379 17.54 -3.44 14.47
CA THR A 379 17.14 -4.12 15.71
C THR A 379 17.91 -3.55 16.91
N LEU A 380 19.23 -3.42 16.80
CA LEU A 380 20.08 -2.85 17.85
C LEU A 380 19.78 -1.38 18.12
N ALA A 381 19.50 -0.59 17.09
CA ALA A 381 19.10 0.81 17.25
C ALA A 381 17.80 0.95 18.05
N ARG A 382 16.84 0.01 17.86
CA ARG A 382 15.61 -0.03 18.65
C ARG A 382 15.89 -0.37 20.11
N PHE A 383 16.83 -1.28 20.39
CA PHE A 383 17.25 -1.61 21.75
C PHE A 383 17.93 -0.41 22.43
N CYS A 384 18.84 0.26 21.73
CA CYS A 384 19.45 1.50 22.20
C CYS A 384 18.40 2.58 22.52
N ALA A 385 17.39 2.75 21.65
CA ALA A 385 16.31 3.72 21.87
C ALA A 385 15.42 3.37 23.07
N ALA A 386 15.33 2.08 23.42
CA ALA A 386 14.61 1.59 24.60
C ALA A 386 15.48 1.57 25.88
N GLY A 387 16.75 1.99 25.80
CA GLY A 387 17.66 2.07 26.95
C GLY A 387 18.45 0.79 27.24
N THR A 388 18.38 -0.23 26.38
CA THR A 388 19.26 -1.41 26.48
C THR A 388 20.69 -1.01 26.10
N PRO A 389 21.70 -1.24 26.94
CA PRO A 389 23.10 -1.00 26.57
C PRO A 389 23.54 -1.97 25.47
N VAL A 390 24.17 -1.45 24.41
CA VAL A 390 24.63 -2.27 23.27
C VAL A 390 26.08 -1.99 22.95
N GLN A 391 26.91 -3.03 22.95
CA GLN A 391 28.25 -3.03 22.36
C GLN A 391 28.21 -3.70 20.99
N SER A 392 28.33 -2.93 19.91
CA SER A 392 28.37 -3.47 18.53
C SER A 392 29.80 -3.43 17.97
N VAL A 393 30.28 -4.58 17.51
CA VAL A 393 31.59 -4.78 16.89
C VAL A 393 31.40 -5.28 15.47
N GLU A 394 31.69 -4.44 14.48
CA GLU A 394 31.49 -4.77 13.07
C GLU A 394 32.84 -4.83 12.34
N LYS A 395 33.07 -5.86 11.54
CA LYS A 395 34.29 -6.03 10.74
C LYS A 395 33.98 -5.91 9.25
N LEU A 396 34.83 -5.22 8.48
CA LEU A 396 34.63 -5.06 7.04
C LEU A 396 35.00 -6.30 6.23
N ALA A 397 36.03 -7.04 6.66
CA ALA A 397 36.53 -8.23 5.98
C ALA A 397 36.05 -9.50 6.71
N GLY A 398 35.55 -10.46 5.95
CA GLY A 398 34.98 -11.71 6.44
C GLY A 398 33.67 -12.04 5.71
N GLU A 399 33.27 -13.30 5.74
CA GLU A 399 31.96 -13.79 5.30
C GLU A 399 31.25 -14.50 6.46
N HIS A 400 30.01 -14.94 6.26
CA HIS A 400 29.15 -15.43 7.34
C HIS A 400 29.77 -16.58 8.15
N LEU A 401 30.52 -17.51 7.52
CA LEU A 401 31.06 -18.69 8.20
C LEU A 401 32.34 -18.41 8.99
N SER A 402 33.24 -17.57 8.46
CA SER A 402 34.50 -17.22 9.11
C SER A 402 34.28 -16.38 10.37
N GLU A 403 33.22 -15.57 10.42
CA GLU A 403 32.93 -14.74 11.60
C GLU A 403 32.43 -15.57 12.81
N ILE A 404 31.99 -16.82 12.60
CA ILE A 404 31.72 -17.79 13.68
C ILE A 404 32.95 -17.89 14.60
N VAL A 405 34.13 -18.11 14.03
CA VAL A 405 35.38 -18.34 14.76
C VAL A 405 36.07 -17.01 15.08
N LEU A 406 36.12 -16.08 14.12
CA LEU A 406 36.84 -14.81 14.29
C LEU A 406 36.15 -13.85 15.27
N GLY A 407 34.83 -13.97 15.46
CA GLY A 407 34.04 -13.15 16.36
C GLY A 407 33.94 -13.69 17.78
N ALA A 408 34.04 -15.01 17.95
CA ALA A 408 33.83 -15.71 19.22
C ALA A 408 34.68 -15.18 20.41
N PRO A 409 35.98 -14.88 20.27
CA PRO A 409 36.77 -14.38 21.40
C PRO A 409 36.17 -13.13 22.06
N GLY A 410 35.64 -12.19 21.27
CA GLY A 410 35.01 -10.98 21.79
C GLY A 410 33.70 -11.24 22.53
N ALA A 411 32.89 -12.20 22.04
CA ALA A 411 31.69 -12.65 22.76
C ALA A 411 32.06 -13.26 24.11
N VAL A 412 33.07 -14.13 24.13
CA VAL A 412 33.50 -14.77 25.38
C VAL A 412 34.08 -13.77 26.38
N ASP A 413 34.84 -12.77 25.92
CA ASP A 413 35.37 -11.72 26.79
C ASP A 413 34.26 -10.81 27.35
N PHE A 414 33.24 -10.52 26.54
CA PHE A 414 32.04 -9.82 27.01
C PHE A 414 31.33 -10.63 28.11
N LEU A 415 31.09 -11.93 27.88
CA LEU A 415 30.44 -12.81 28.86
C LEU A 415 31.25 -12.90 30.16
N ALA A 416 32.58 -13.03 30.07
CA ALA A 416 33.45 -13.03 31.24
C ALA A 416 33.32 -11.73 32.05
N THR A 417 33.28 -10.59 31.36
CA THR A 417 33.08 -9.28 32.00
C THR A 417 31.72 -9.19 32.67
N ARG A 418 30.65 -9.70 32.05
CA ARG A 418 29.31 -9.71 32.62
C ARG A 418 29.21 -10.59 33.86
N PHE A 419 29.74 -11.82 33.81
CA PHE A 419 29.75 -12.72 34.97
C PHE A 419 30.57 -12.19 36.15
N ALA A 420 31.59 -11.37 35.89
CA ALA A 420 32.38 -10.71 36.92
C ALA A 420 31.75 -9.39 37.45
N GLY A 421 30.56 -9.00 36.97
CA GLY A 421 29.93 -7.73 37.34
C GLY A 421 30.67 -6.48 36.83
N GLY A 422 31.48 -6.64 35.78
CA GLY A 422 32.30 -5.57 35.21
C GLY A 422 31.51 -4.52 34.42
N PRO A 423 32.13 -3.38 34.08
CA PRO A 423 31.47 -2.21 33.49
C PRO A 423 30.90 -2.49 32.10
N VAL A 424 29.69 -2.01 31.84
CA VAL A 424 29.02 -2.14 30.54
C VAL A 424 29.60 -1.14 29.54
N VAL A 425 30.18 -1.65 28.44
CA VAL A 425 30.57 -0.82 27.30
C VAL A 425 29.32 -0.56 26.49
N ASP A 426 28.99 0.72 26.28
CA ASP A 426 27.83 1.12 25.50
C ASP A 426 28.25 1.92 24.26
N THR A 427 28.06 1.31 23.10
CA THR A 427 28.27 1.94 21.79
C THR A 427 26.99 2.56 21.25
N CYS A 428 25.89 2.64 22.01
CA CYS A 428 24.63 3.19 21.52
C CYS A 428 24.75 4.61 20.97
N ALA A 429 25.67 5.46 21.43
CA ALA A 429 25.91 6.77 20.79
C ALA A 429 26.48 6.63 19.37
N THR A 430 27.39 5.69 19.15
CA THR A 430 28.03 5.36 17.86
C THR A 430 27.14 4.50 16.97
N THR A 431 26.37 3.58 17.55
CA THR A 431 25.35 2.75 16.88
C THR A 431 24.15 3.60 16.52
N ALA A 432 23.73 4.56 17.36
CA ALA A 432 22.74 5.57 17.02
C ALA A 432 23.28 6.60 16.04
N ALA A 433 24.58 6.94 16.05
CA ALA A 433 25.19 7.79 15.03
C ALA A 433 25.36 7.05 13.69
N SER A 434 25.70 5.75 13.70
CA SER A 434 25.78 4.88 12.52
C SER A 434 24.39 4.56 11.98
N ALA A 435 23.40 4.32 12.84
CA ALA A 435 21.99 4.21 12.48
C ALA A 435 21.42 5.56 12.04
N ARG A 436 21.76 6.69 12.66
CA ARG A 436 21.39 8.04 12.17
C ARG A 436 22.13 8.42 10.89
N ARG A 437 23.30 7.84 10.61
CA ARG A 437 24.05 8.03 9.36
C ARG A 437 23.58 7.07 8.26
N ALA A 438 23.07 5.89 8.63
CA ALA A 438 22.46 4.89 7.75
C ALA A 438 20.95 5.11 7.53
N ALA A 439 20.28 5.82 8.44
CA ALA A 439 18.88 6.28 8.37
C ALA A 439 18.78 7.77 8.06
N ARG A 440 19.91 8.45 7.87
CA ARG A 440 19.87 9.74 7.18
C ARG A 440 19.50 9.42 5.74
N PRO A 441 18.38 9.97 5.24
CA PRO A 441 18.00 9.74 3.87
C PRO A 441 19.16 10.19 2.98
N SER A 442 19.67 9.23 2.22
CA SER A 442 20.78 9.46 1.31
C SER A 442 20.28 10.23 0.10
N ILE A 443 21.15 11.02 -0.51
CA ILE A 443 20.86 11.69 -1.77
C ILE A 443 21.57 10.92 -2.87
N TRP A 444 20.79 10.36 -3.77
CA TRP A 444 21.26 9.66 -4.96
C TRP A 444 21.08 10.55 -6.19
N TYR A 445 22.01 10.46 -7.14
CA TYR A 445 21.95 11.20 -8.39
C TYR A 445 21.84 10.22 -9.56
N VAL A 446 20.98 10.55 -10.51
CA VAL A 446 20.73 9.78 -11.73
C VAL A 446 20.82 10.72 -12.92
N ASP A 447 21.42 10.25 -14.01
CA ASP A 447 21.74 11.04 -15.19
C ASP A 447 21.81 10.10 -16.39
N ALA A 448 21.03 10.38 -17.44
CA ALA A 448 20.99 9.53 -18.64
C ALA A 448 22.31 9.52 -19.41
N ASP A 449 23.13 10.58 -19.27
CA ASP A 449 24.40 10.71 -19.98
C ASP A 449 25.57 10.06 -19.20
N ALA A 450 25.29 9.45 -18.05
CA ALA A 450 26.30 8.83 -17.19
C ALA A 450 26.92 7.57 -17.81
N ALA A 451 28.25 7.50 -17.81
CA ALA A 451 28.97 6.33 -18.30
C ALA A 451 29.03 5.18 -17.26
N GLY A 452 28.48 4.02 -17.61
CA GLY A 452 28.57 2.78 -16.83
C GLY A 452 27.69 2.76 -15.57
N ALA A 453 27.96 1.84 -14.65
CA ALA A 453 27.07 1.57 -13.51
C ALA A 453 26.95 2.69 -12.46
N GLY A 454 27.79 3.74 -12.51
CA GLY A 454 27.75 4.83 -11.52
C GLY A 454 28.05 4.42 -10.08
N SER A 455 28.15 5.38 -9.17
CA SER A 455 28.08 5.14 -7.72
C SER A 455 26.85 5.79 -7.07
N GLY A 456 26.02 6.48 -7.87
CA GLY A 456 24.91 7.30 -7.41
C GLY A 456 25.31 8.60 -6.72
N SER A 457 26.60 8.94 -6.73
CA SER A 457 27.10 10.23 -6.26
C SER A 457 26.94 11.31 -7.33
N ARG A 458 26.92 12.59 -6.95
CA ARG A 458 26.77 13.69 -7.93
C ARG A 458 27.84 13.68 -9.05
N THR A 459 29.06 13.25 -8.75
CA THR A 459 30.17 13.18 -9.71
C THR A 459 30.19 11.89 -10.53
N ARG A 460 29.47 10.86 -10.08
CA ARG A 460 29.33 9.56 -10.75
C ARG A 460 27.89 9.07 -10.56
N PRO A 461 26.91 9.74 -11.18
CA PRO A 461 25.49 9.40 -11.06
C PRO A 461 25.21 7.99 -11.59
N PHE A 462 24.07 7.42 -11.21
CA PHE A 462 23.55 6.21 -11.85
C PHE A 462 23.07 6.54 -13.27
N ALA A 463 23.27 5.61 -14.20
CA ALA A 463 22.85 5.79 -15.60
C ALA A 463 21.38 5.44 -15.86
N THR A 464 20.70 4.78 -14.91
CA THR A 464 19.31 4.31 -15.08
C THR A 464 18.49 4.45 -13.82
N LEU A 465 17.17 4.59 -13.98
CA LEU A 465 16.21 4.61 -12.86
C LEU A 465 16.19 3.28 -12.10
N ALA A 466 16.29 2.16 -12.82
CA ALA A 466 16.36 0.82 -12.20
C ALA A 466 17.57 0.66 -11.27
N ALA A 467 18.72 1.22 -11.62
CA ALA A 467 19.92 1.14 -10.78
C ALA A 467 19.75 1.91 -9.46
N VAL A 468 19.14 3.10 -9.49
CA VAL A 468 18.87 3.85 -8.26
C VAL A 468 17.74 3.23 -7.44
N GLU A 469 16.73 2.66 -8.09
CA GLU A 469 15.61 1.97 -7.43
C GLU A 469 16.12 0.80 -6.58
N GLN A 470 17.00 -0.03 -7.13
CA GLN A 470 17.62 -1.16 -6.43
C GLN A 470 18.52 -0.72 -5.26
N ARG A 471 19.11 0.48 -5.34
CA ARG A 471 20.10 0.93 -4.36
C ARG A 471 19.53 1.79 -3.24
N SER A 472 18.53 2.61 -3.58
CA SER A 472 17.89 3.57 -2.69
C SER A 472 16.98 2.86 -1.69
N ARG A 473 16.70 3.54 -0.57
CA ARG A 473 15.94 3.02 0.57
C ARG A 473 14.74 3.91 0.88
N PRO A 474 13.78 3.45 1.70
CA PRO A 474 12.67 4.30 2.13
C PRO A 474 13.20 5.57 2.80
N GLY A 475 12.63 6.72 2.44
CA GLY A 475 13.07 8.04 2.92
C GLY A 475 14.13 8.73 2.07
N ASP A 476 14.90 8.01 1.26
CA ASP A 476 15.98 8.59 0.45
C ASP A 476 15.48 9.64 -0.56
N THR A 477 16.36 10.56 -0.95
CA THR A 477 16.12 11.51 -2.03
C THR A 477 16.86 11.06 -3.28
N ILE A 478 16.15 10.95 -4.39
CA ILE A 478 16.68 10.66 -5.72
C ILE A 478 16.60 11.97 -6.52
N ARG A 479 17.74 12.42 -7.05
CA ARG A 479 17.87 13.62 -7.86
C ARG A 479 18.15 13.26 -9.30
N VAL A 480 17.25 13.66 -10.19
CA VAL A 480 17.41 13.50 -11.64
C VAL A 480 18.16 14.72 -12.17
N LEU A 481 19.31 14.50 -12.79
CA LEU A 481 20.11 15.54 -13.41
C LEU A 481 19.60 15.87 -14.83
N PRO A 482 19.81 17.10 -15.31
CA PRO A 482 19.62 17.43 -16.72
C PRO A 482 20.49 16.60 -17.63
N ALA A 483 19.89 16.04 -18.69
CA ALA A 483 20.58 15.21 -19.68
C ALA A 483 20.00 15.44 -21.09
N GLU A 484 20.72 15.03 -22.14
CA GLU A 484 20.26 15.14 -23.54
C GLU A 484 19.14 14.17 -23.90
N LEU A 485 19.05 13.03 -23.20
CA LEU A 485 17.99 12.03 -23.36
C LEU A 485 17.22 11.84 -22.05
N PRO A 486 15.92 11.47 -22.10
CA PRO A 486 15.18 11.12 -20.89
C PRO A 486 15.70 9.80 -20.30
N LEU A 487 15.65 9.68 -18.97
CA LEU A 487 15.84 8.39 -18.31
C LEU A 487 14.59 7.52 -18.52
N ASP A 488 14.76 6.40 -19.22
CA ASP A 488 13.68 5.49 -19.59
C ASP A 488 13.56 4.27 -18.63
N GLY A 489 12.38 3.65 -18.62
CA GLY A 489 12.05 2.42 -17.90
C GLY A 489 11.27 2.62 -16.60
N GLY A 490 10.88 3.86 -16.28
CA GLY A 490 10.09 4.22 -15.10
C GLY A 490 10.77 3.94 -13.75
N ILE A 491 10.12 4.33 -12.65
CA ILE A 491 10.61 4.11 -11.27
C ILE A 491 9.48 3.85 -10.28
N ALA A 492 9.65 2.85 -9.42
CA ALA A 492 8.80 2.57 -8.27
C ALA A 492 9.44 3.12 -7.00
N LEU A 493 8.77 4.09 -6.37
CA LEU A 493 9.23 4.71 -5.15
C LEU A 493 8.92 3.87 -3.92
N GLN A 494 9.76 4.00 -2.91
CA GLN A 494 9.60 3.39 -1.59
C GLN A 494 9.06 4.43 -0.59
N PRO A 495 8.47 4.01 0.53
CA PRO A 495 7.84 4.93 1.46
C PRO A 495 8.75 6.06 1.94
N GLY A 496 8.27 7.31 1.90
CA GLY A 496 9.01 8.48 2.33
C GLY A 496 10.05 9.02 1.33
N GLN A 497 10.24 8.37 0.18
CA GLN A 497 11.24 8.81 -0.79
C GLN A 497 10.85 10.12 -1.49
N ARG A 498 11.87 10.85 -1.95
CA ARG A 498 11.69 12.09 -2.73
C ARG A 498 12.36 11.94 -4.08
N LEU A 499 11.61 11.96 -5.17
CA LEU A 499 12.14 12.05 -6.53
C LEU A 499 12.09 13.51 -6.97
N ILE A 500 13.25 14.10 -7.27
CA ILE A 500 13.38 15.54 -7.53
C ILE A 500 14.17 15.76 -8.83
N GLY A 501 13.57 16.41 -9.82
CA GLY A 501 14.29 16.90 -10.98
C GLY A 501 15.07 18.18 -10.68
N LEU A 502 16.27 18.31 -11.24
CA LEU A 502 17.13 19.48 -11.05
C LEU A 502 17.15 20.38 -12.29
N GLY A 503 16.14 21.24 -12.42
CA GLY A 503 15.99 22.18 -13.55
C GLY A 503 15.39 21.52 -14.79
N ASP A 504 15.11 22.34 -15.81
CA ASP A 504 14.20 22.01 -16.92
C ASP A 504 14.63 20.81 -17.79
N GLY A 505 15.91 20.39 -17.70
CA GLY A 505 16.41 19.22 -18.43
C GLY A 505 16.25 17.87 -17.73
N ALA A 506 15.70 17.84 -16.50
CA ALA A 506 15.56 16.63 -15.70
C ALA A 506 14.39 15.75 -16.18
N ARG A 507 14.64 15.00 -17.26
CA ARG A 507 13.62 14.26 -18.00
C ARG A 507 13.58 12.77 -17.66
N ILE A 508 12.37 12.23 -17.51
CA ILE A 508 12.13 10.80 -17.34
C ILE A 508 10.99 10.33 -18.25
N THR A 509 10.97 9.03 -18.55
CA THR A 509 9.90 8.40 -19.31
C THR A 509 9.80 6.91 -18.97
N ASN A 510 8.80 6.25 -19.55
CA ASN A 510 8.71 4.80 -19.57
C ASN A 510 8.07 4.34 -20.88
N THR A 511 8.89 4.08 -21.89
CA THR A 511 8.42 3.62 -23.20
C THR A 511 8.14 2.10 -23.23
N GLY A 512 8.54 1.38 -22.18
CA GLY A 512 8.38 -0.06 -22.04
C GLY A 512 7.29 -0.46 -21.06
N THR A 513 7.09 -1.78 -20.88
CA THR A 513 5.99 -2.35 -20.09
C THR A 513 6.27 -2.49 -18.60
N ARG A 514 7.47 -2.12 -18.13
CA ARG A 514 7.81 -2.18 -16.70
C ARG A 514 6.86 -1.25 -15.95
N LEU A 515 6.39 -1.64 -14.76
CA LEU A 515 5.42 -0.85 -14.00
C LEU A 515 4.16 -0.51 -14.83
N ASP A 516 3.72 -1.44 -15.67
CA ASP A 516 2.62 -1.29 -16.63
C ASP A 516 2.73 -0.07 -17.57
N GLY A 517 3.94 0.46 -17.77
CA GLY A 517 4.17 1.65 -18.60
C GLY A 517 4.08 2.98 -17.86
N ASP A 518 3.91 2.99 -16.54
CA ASP A 518 3.90 4.23 -15.76
C ASP A 518 5.33 4.74 -15.51
N ALA A 519 5.57 6.04 -15.69
CA ALA A 519 6.90 6.62 -15.42
C ALA A 519 7.23 6.65 -13.92
N VAL A 520 6.26 6.92 -13.05
CA VAL A 520 6.47 6.91 -11.59
C VAL A 520 5.34 6.17 -10.88
N ARG A 521 5.70 5.17 -10.06
CA ARG A 521 4.80 4.54 -9.07
C ARG A 521 5.06 5.09 -7.68
N LEU A 522 4.02 5.64 -7.06
CA LEU A 522 4.08 6.24 -5.74
C LEU A 522 4.06 5.19 -4.61
N ALA A 523 4.53 5.60 -3.43
CA ALA A 523 4.36 4.89 -2.17
C ALA A 523 3.97 5.87 -1.06
N ASP A 524 3.66 5.38 0.14
CA ASP A 524 3.29 6.24 1.26
C ASP A 524 4.34 7.33 1.53
N ARG A 525 3.89 8.57 1.69
CA ARG A 525 4.71 9.74 2.05
C ARG A 525 5.79 10.09 1.03
N THR A 526 5.62 9.72 -0.24
CA THR A 526 6.57 10.11 -1.28
C THR A 526 6.35 11.54 -1.75
N THR A 527 7.40 12.15 -2.30
CA THR A 527 7.33 13.42 -3.03
C THR A 527 7.90 13.23 -4.42
N VAL A 528 7.18 13.68 -5.44
CA VAL A 528 7.65 13.76 -6.83
C VAL A 528 7.61 15.22 -7.24
N GLN A 529 8.74 15.79 -7.63
CA GLN A 529 8.83 17.22 -7.87
C GLN A 529 9.79 17.63 -9.00
N GLY A 530 9.38 18.62 -9.80
CA GLY A 530 10.28 19.33 -10.71
C GLY A 530 10.81 18.45 -11.85
N LEU A 531 10.06 17.42 -12.25
CA LEU A 531 10.41 16.53 -13.34
C LEU A 531 9.67 16.91 -14.61
N ARG A 532 10.30 16.62 -15.74
CA ARG A 532 9.64 16.58 -17.04
C ARG A 532 9.43 15.13 -17.45
N ILE A 533 8.18 14.71 -17.55
CA ILE A 533 7.75 13.32 -17.78
C ILE A 533 7.13 13.24 -19.16
N GLU A 534 7.87 12.74 -20.14
CA GLU A 534 7.53 12.86 -21.55
C GLU A 534 7.17 11.48 -22.14
N GLY A 535 5.98 11.35 -22.72
CA GLY A 535 5.61 10.18 -23.52
C GLY A 535 5.59 8.82 -22.80
N PRO A 536 5.22 8.69 -21.50
CA PRO A 536 5.12 7.37 -20.89
C PRO A 536 4.07 6.51 -21.59
N GLN A 537 4.31 5.20 -21.66
CA GLN A 537 3.42 4.25 -22.30
C GLN A 537 2.01 4.32 -21.70
N ARG A 538 1.88 4.49 -20.37
CA ARG A 538 0.58 4.58 -19.68
C ARG A 538 0.42 5.89 -18.87
N GLY A 539 0.78 5.93 -17.59
CA GLY A 539 0.65 7.13 -16.76
C GLY A 539 1.97 7.86 -16.55
N GLY A 540 1.92 9.17 -16.32
CA GLY A 540 3.09 9.90 -15.81
C GLY A 540 3.39 9.50 -14.37
N ILE A 541 2.40 9.69 -13.48
CA ILE A 541 2.51 9.43 -12.05
C ILE A 541 1.28 8.68 -11.57
N TYR A 542 1.48 7.50 -10.97
CA TYR A 542 0.39 6.68 -10.46
C TYR A 542 0.58 6.27 -9.00
N GLY A 543 -0.49 6.36 -8.20
CA GLY A 543 -0.53 5.85 -6.84
C GLY A 543 -1.79 5.02 -6.57
N LEU A 544 -1.62 3.83 -5.99
CA LEU A 544 -2.72 2.97 -5.53
C LEU A 544 -2.64 2.77 -4.02
N ASP A 545 -3.70 3.12 -3.30
CA ASP A 545 -3.80 3.01 -1.84
C ASP A 545 -2.63 3.72 -1.11
N VAL A 546 -2.16 4.85 -1.61
CA VAL A 546 -1.05 5.63 -1.03
C VAL A 546 -1.54 6.83 -0.23
N SER A 547 -0.84 7.19 0.85
CA SER A 547 -1.17 8.34 1.70
C SER A 547 0.02 9.24 1.97
N GLY A 548 -0.24 10.54 2.15
CA GLY A 548 0.77 11.55 2.44
C GLY A 548 1.63 11.91 1.23
N VAL A 549 1.16 11.60 0.02
CA VAL A 549 1.91 11.86 -1.22
C VAL A 549 1.84 13.32 -1.63
N ARG A 550 2.91 13.79 -2.29
CA ARG A 550 3.04 15.15 -2.82
C ARG A 550 3.55 15.08 -4.26
N VAL A 551 2.77 15.56 -5.22
CA VAL A 551 3.12 15.65 -6.64
C VAL A 551 3.15 17.12 -7.01
N LEU A 552 4.35 17.68 -7.17
CA LEU A 552 4.59 19.13 -7.15
C LEU A 552 5.34 19.60 -8.40
N ASP A 553 4.91 20.66 -9.06
CA ASP A 553 5.73 21.36 -10.06
C ASP A 553 6.31 20.44 -11.16
N ASN A 554 5.56 19.42 -11.61
CA ASN A 554 5.99 18.53 -12.69
C ASN A 554 5.35 18.94 -14.01
N ASP A 555 6.09 18.81 -15.10
CA ASP A 555 5.59 18.86 -16.48
C ASP A 555 5.36 17.39 -16.91
N VAL A 556 4.12 17.04 -17.23
CA VAL A 556 3.71 15.71 -17.70
C VAL A 556 3.08 15.88 -19.08
N SER A 557 3.75 15.36 -20.11
CA SER A 557 3.34 15.56 -21.50
C SER A 557 3.26 14.26 -22.28
N GLY A 558 2.30 14.16 -23.22
CA GLY A 558 2.19 12.99 -24.11
C GLY A 558 1.95 11.66 -23.40
N HIS A 559 1.41 11.68 -22.18
CA HIS A 559 1.11 10.47 -21.44
C HIS A 559 0.01 9.65 -22.13
N ASN A 560 -0.10 8.40 -21.68
CA ASN A 560 -0.94 7.36 -22.24
C ASN A 560 -0.69 7.09 -23.72
N ALA A 561 0.59 7.04 -24.13
CA ALA A 561 0.97 6.78 -25.51
C ALA A 561 0.47 5.42 -26.06
N SER A 562 0.06 4.50 -25.19
CA SER A 562 -0.57 3.22 -25.55
C SER A 562 -2.10 3.26 -25.66
N CYS A 563 -2.74 4.39 -25.36
CA CYS A 563 -4.18 4.51 -25.20
C CYS A 563 -4.74 3.40 -24.29
N THR A 564 -4.15 3.23 -23.11
CA THR A 564 -4.66 2.31 -22.09
C THR A 564 -5.93 2.88 -21.45
N PRO A 565 -6.99 2.06 -21.26
CA PRO A 565 -8.20 2.48 -20.56
C PRO A 565 -7.94 2.89 -19.10
N GLY A 566 -8.46 4.04 -18.71
CA GLY A 566 -8.32 4.61 -17.36
C GLY A 566 -9.66 4.84 -16.67
N PHE A 567 -10.07 6.10 -16.56
CA PHE A 567 -11.30 6.50 -15.89
C PHE A 567 -12.54 5.91 -16.58
N LEU A 568 -13.46 5.34 -15.80
CA LEU A 568 -14.71 4.80 -16.32
C LEU A 568 -15.88 5.56 -15.70
N ILE A 569 -16.63 6.22 -16.57
CA ILE A 569 -17.98 6.70 -16.25
C ILE A 569 -18.91 5.48 -16.36
N PRO A 570 -19.57 5.03 -15.28
CA PRO A 570 -20.38 3.82 -15.30
C PRO A 570 -21.58 3.92 -16.25
N GLU A 571 -22.25 2.80 -16.49
CA GLU A 571 -23.50 2.76 -17.24
C GLU A 571 -24.60 3.64 -16.61
N PHE A 572 -25.40 4.26 -17.47
CA PHE A 572 -26.53 5.11 -17.09
C PHE A 572 -27.62 5.09 -18.17
N MET A 573 -28.77 5.67 -17.83
CA MET A 573 -29.88 5.87 -18.78
C MET A 573 -29.81 7.27 -19.34
N ALA A 574 -29.52 7.40 -20.64
CA ALA A 574 -29.62 8.67 -21.34
C ALA A 574 -31.10 8.99 -21.63
N PRO A 575 -31.54 10.24 -21.47
CA PRO A 575 -32.91 10.63 -21.75
C PRO A 575 -33.18 10.64 -23.27
N THR A 576 -34.45 10.45 -23.67
CA THR A 576 -34.88 10.63 -25.06
C THR A 576 -35.80 11.84 -25.21
N SER A 577 -36.14 12.16 -26.46
CA SER A 577 -37.17 13.14 -26.81
C SER A 577 -38.59 12.75 -26.35
N VAL A 578 -38.79 11.54 -25.83
CA VAL A 578 -40.08 11.10 -25.27
C VAL A 578 -40.01 11.15 -23.74
N PRO A 579 -40.87 11.92 -23.05
CA PRO A 579 -40.91 11.99 -21.59
C PRO A 579 -40.96 10.62 -20.93
N GLY A 580 -40.14 10.41 -19.89
CA GLY A 580 -40.06 9.17 -19.14
C GLY A 580 -39.43 7.98 -19.88
N VAL A 581 -38.93 8.19 -21.10
CA VAL A 581 -38.26 7.14 -21.88
C VAL A 581 -36.77 7.45 -21.95
N GLY A 582 -35.95 6.52 -21.48
CA GLY A 582 -34.50 6.56 -21.61
C GLY A 582 -33.95 5.42 -22.46
N ILE A 583 -32.74 5.61 -22.98
CA ILE A 583 -31.96 4.60 -23.69
C ILE A 583 -30.74 4.25 -22.83
N PRO A 584 -30.44 2.96 -22.63
CA PRO A 584 -29.28 2.56 -21.86
C PRO A 584 -27.99 2.88 -22.61
N ILE A 585 -27.07 3.58 -21.94
CA ILE A 585 -25.67 3.70 -22.36
C ILE A 585 -24.92 2.52 -21.75
N SER A 586 -25.05 1.37 -22.41
CA SER A 586 -24.46 0.10 -21.98
C SER A 586 -22.93 0.15 -22.05
N GLY A 587 -22.27 -0.35 -21.01
CA GLY A 587 -20.80 -0.41 -20.95
C GLY A 587 -20.12 0.90 -20.53
N GLY A 588 -20.88 1.95 -20.24
CA GLY A 588 -20.36 3.24 -19.77
C GLY A 588 -19.57 4.02 -20.81
N LEU A 589 -18.92 5.09 -20.35
CA LEU A 589 -18.01 5.93 -21.12
C LEU A 589 -16.60 5.73 -20.58
N GLN A 590 -15.76 5.10 -21.40
CA GLN A 590 -14.38 4.80 -21.05
C GLN A 590 -13.49 5.94 -21.51
N ASN A 591 -12.66 6.41 -20.60
CA ASN A 591 -11.66 7.44 -20.86
C ASN A 591 -10.27 6.82 -20.88
N GLY A 592 -9.29 7.62 -21.30
CA GLY A 592 -7.89 7.27 -21.24
C GLY A 592 -7.34 7.20 -19.80
N TRP A 593 -6.15 6.66 -19.67
CA TRP A 593 -5.37 6.73 -18.45
C TRP A 593 -4.84 8.15 -18.24
N ALA A 594 -4.89 8.63 -16.99
CA ALA A 594 -4.50 9.99 -16.69
C ALA A 594 -2.98 10.18 -16.56
N GLY A 595 -2.52 11.41 -16.83
CA GLY A 595 -1.14 11.81 -16.60
C GLY A 595 -0.75 11.70 -15.13
N ILE A 596 -1.65 12.09 -14.23
CA ILE A 596 -1.51 11.91 -12.79
C ILE A 596 -2.77 11.19 -12.27
N MET A 597 -2.61 9.97 -11.73
CA MET A 597 -3.75 9.18 -11.25
C MET A 597 -3.53 8.66 -9.82
N LEU A 598 -4.53 8.86 -8.96
CA LEU A 598 -4.56 8.42 -7.57
C LEU A 598 -5.81 7.57 -7.29
N ASP A 599 -5.58 6.27 -7.06
CA ASP A 599 -6.63 5.33 -6.72
C ASP A 599 -6.60 4.94 -5.24
N ALA A 600 -7.77 4.65 -4.68
CA ALA A 600 -7.90 3.99 -3.38
C ALA A 600 -9.02 2.96 -3.39
N GLN A 601 -8.72 1.77 -2.87
CA GLN A 601 -9.62 0.62 -2.92
C GLN A 601 -9.73 -0.10 -1.57
N ARG A 602 -8.73 0.04 -0.68
CA ARG A 602 -8.63 -0.78 0.54
C ARG A 602 -8.35 0.00 1.82
N ARG A 603 -8.05 1.30 1.71
CA ARG A 603 -7.59 2.11 2.85
C ARG A 603 -8.45 3.34 3.08
N GLN A 604 -8.56 3.70 4.35
CA GLN A 604 -9.28 4.88 4.82
C GLN A 604 -8.31 5.93 5.37
N GLY A 605 -8.75 7.19 5.38
CA GLY A 605 -7.96 8.31 5.92
C GLY A 605 -6.72 8.65 5.07
N LEU A 606 -6.79 8.42 3.77
CA LEU A 606 -5.71 8.76 2.84
C LEU A 606 -5.63 10.27 2.61
N SER A 607 -4.45 10.75 2.23
CA SER A 607 -4.24 12.16 1.87
C SER A 607 -3.30 12.30 0.69
N ALA A 608 -3.58 13.25 -0.20
CA ALA A 608 -2.74 13.57 -1.35
C ALA A 608 -2.74 15.07 -1.62
N LEU A 609 -1.62 15.56 -2.16
CA LEU A 609 -1.45 16.90 -2.70
C LEU A 609 -0.88 16.80 -4.11
N VAL A 610 -1.60 17.37 -5.08
CA VAL A 610 -1.20 17.55 -6.47
C VAL A 610 -1.21 19.06 -6.72
N GLU A 611 -0.04 19.67 -6.83
CA GLU A 611 0.10 21.13 -6.82
C GLU A 611 1.09 21.63 -7.88
N GLY A 612 0.72 22.68 -8.64
CA GLY A 612 1.65 23.36 -9.54
C GLY A 612 2.10 22.55 -10.77
N ASN A 613 1.42 21.45 -11.10
CA ASN A 613 1.82 20.61 -12.24
C ASN A 613 1.23 21.14 -13.55
N GLU A 614 1.96 20.94 -14.65
CA GLU A 614 1.49 21.14 -16.02
C GLU A 614 1.24 19.75 -16.62
N VAL A 615 0.02 19.48 -17.08
CA VAL A 615 -0.35 18.18 -17.68
C VAL A 615 -0.96 18.42 -19.05
N HIS A 616 -0.28 17.98 -20.12
CA HIS A 616 -0.63 18.43 -21.46
C HIS A 616 -0.29 17.48 -22.62
N ASP A 617 -0.77 17.84 -23.81
CA ASP A 617 -0.43 17.21 -25.10
C ASP A 617 -0.65 15.69 -25.14
N ALA A 618 -1.73 15.19 -24.54
CA ALA A 618 -2.07 13.76 -24.58
C ALA A 618 -3.04 13.46 -25.73
N GLU A 619 -2.71 12.47 -26.57
CA GLU A 619 -3.55 12.09 -27.72
C GLU A 619 -4.78 11.25 -27.31
N CYS A 620 -4.75 10.60 -26.15
CA CYS A 620 -5.79 9.69 -25.68
C CYS A 620 -5.73 9.48 -24.15
N GLY A 621 -5.63 10.55 -23.37
CA GLY A 621 -5.39 10.46 -21.93
C GLY A 621 -5.97 11.63 -21.14
N ASP A 622 -6.46 11.32 -19.94
CA ASP A 622 -7.00 12.30 -18.98
C ASP A 622 -5.86 13.08 -18.30
N GLY A 623 -6.17 14.20 -17.66
CA GLY A 623 -5.17 15.02 -16.97
C GLY A 623 -4.85 14.46 -15.58
N ILE A 624 -5.69 14.81 -14.61
CA ILE A 624 -5.52 14.47 -13.19
C ILE A 624 -6.76 13.74 -12.67
N ASP A 625 -6.58 12.49 -12.25
CA ASP A 625 -7.67 11.66 -11.73
C ASP A 625 -7.49 11.24 -10.27
N VAL A 626 -8.58 11.28 -9.51
CA VAL A 626 -8.67 10.70 -8.16
C VAL A 626 -9.90 9.80 -8.06
N ARG A 627 -9.71 8.50 -7.86
CA ARG A 627 -10.80 7.51 -7.85
C ARG A 627 -10.81 6.67 -6.58
N LEU A 628 -11.95 6.62 -5.92
CA LEU A 628 -12.16 5.86 -4.70
C LEU A 628 -13.20 4.77 -4.90
N PHE A 629 -12.89 3.58 -4.42
CA PHE A 629 -13.72 2.39 -4.51
C PHE A 629 -13.96 1.74 -3.14
N ALA A 630 -14.88 0.77 -3.09
CA ALA A 630 -15.22 -0.02 -1.91
C ALA A 630 -15.58 0.85 -0.67
N ASP A 631 -14.87 0.69 0.44
CA ASP A 631 -15.06 1.45 1.68
C ASP A 631 -13.92 2.44 1.96
N SER A 632 -13.14 2.78 0.93
CA SER A 632 -11.98 3.67 1.04
C SER A 632 -12.35 5.12 1.38
N SER A 633 -11.39 5.90 1.88
CA SER A 633 -11.58 7.34 2.05
C SER A 633 -10.31 8.16 1.90
N MET A 634 -10.43 9.35 1.29
CA MET A 634 -9.32 10.23 0.97
C MET A 634 -9.70 11.71 1.09
N ARG A 635 -8.73 12.53 1.50
CA ARG A 635 -8.71 13.97 1.23
C ARG A 635 -7.67 14.28 0.14
N ALA A 636 -8.14 14.71 -1.02
CA ALA A 636 -7.30 15.15 -2.12
C ALA A 636 -7.29 16.68 -2.22
N ARG A 637 -6.12 17.27 -2.45
CA ARG A 637 -5.96 18.69 -2.77
C ARG A 637 -5.28 18.81 -4.13
N ILE A 638 -5.96 19.43 -5.09
CA ILE A 638 -5.54 19.60 -6.48
C ILE A 638 -5.46 21.11 -6.70
N LEU A 639 -4.26 21.67 -6.58
CA LEU A 639 -4.05 23.11 -6.43
C LEU A 639 -3.18 23.67 -7.56
N ASP A 640 -3.57 24.80 -8.15
CA ASP A 640 -2.72 25.59 -9.04
C ASP A 640 -2.08 24.79 -10.20
N ASN A 641 -2.76 23.75 -10.72
CA ASN A 641 -2.28 22.97 -11.86
C ASN A 641 -2.79 23.57 -13.18
N ASP A 642 -2.03 23.40 -14.25
CA ASP A 642 -2.43 23.76 -15.61
C ASP A 642 -2.62 22.49 -16.45
N VAL A 643 -3.83 22.27 -16.96
CA VAL A 643 -4.18 21.05 -17.69
C VAL A 643 -4.76 21.41 -19.05
N HIS A 644 -4.08 21.04 -20.14
CA HIS A 644 -4.46 21.55 -21.45
C HIS A 644 -4.05 20.66 -22.64
N HIS A 645 -4.65 20.87 -23.81
CA HIS A 645 -4.38 20.09 -25.03
C HIS A 645 -4.53 18.56 -24.83
N LEU A 646 -5.64 18.14 -24.21
CA LEU A 646 -5.96 16.73 -24.03
C LEU A 646 -7.00 16.28 -25.05
N ARG A 647 -6.72 15.18 -25.72
CA ARG A 647 -7.60 14.55 -26.70
C ARG A 647 -8.16 13.25 -26.17
N GLN A 648 -9.39 12.95 -26.57
CA GLN A 648 -10.07 11.69 -26.28
C GLN A 648 -9.38 10.53 -26.98
N GLY A 649 -8.91 10.73 -28.22
CA GLY A 649 -8.34 9.67 -29.03
C GLY A 649 -9.39 8.70 -29.61
N PRO A 650 -8.97 7.81 -30.51
CA PRO A 650 -9.89 7.03 -31.36
C PRO A 650 -10.62 5.89 -30.63
N ASP A 651 -10.10 5.43 -29.49
CA ASP A 651 -10.59 4.24 -28.80
C ASP A 651 -11.44 4.55 -27.55
N PHE A 652 -11.55 5.83 -27.17
CA PHE A 652 -12.26 6.28 -25.96
C PHE A 652 -13.52 7.05 -26.30
N LYS A 653 -14.34 7.35 -25.28
CA LYS A 653 -15.63 8.04 -25.40
C LYS A 653 -15.66 9.43 -24.75
N SER A 654 -14.68 9.72 -23.89
CA SER A 654 -14.60 10.95 -23.11
C SER A 654 -13.14 11.26 -22.73
N VAL A 655 -12.86 12.52 -22.38
CA VAL A 655 -11.58 12.99 -21.84
C VAL A 655 -11.79 13.99 -20.72
N LEU A 656 -11.06 13.86 -19.61
CA LEU A 656 -11.18 14.72 -18.44
C LEU A 656 -9.89 15.49 -18.19
N ALA A 657 -9.95 16.79 -17.94
CA ALA A 657 -8.81 17.51 -17.39
C ALA A 657 -8.61 17.18 -15.90
N ILE A 658 -9.66 17.26 -15.08
CA ILE A 658 -9.62 16.87 -13.67
C ILE A 658 -10.83 15.99 -13.33
N GLY A 659 -10.61 14.69 -13.12
CA GLY A 659 -11.64 13.72 -12.74
C GLY A 659 -11.59 13.35 -11.26
N VAL A 660 -12.72 13.42 -10.56
CA VAL A 660 -12.86 12.90 -9.19
C VAL A 660 -14.05 11.96 -9.06
N GLN A 661 -13.81 10.73 -8.59
CA GLN A 661 -14.84 9.70 -8.47
C GLN A 661 -14.85 9.05 -7.09
N ALA A 662 -16.06 8.82 -6.56
CA ALA A 662 -16.27 7.98 -5.38
C ALA A 662 -17.36 6.94 -5.69
N SER A 663 -17.02 5.65 -5.63
CA SER A 663 -17.94 4.53 -5.83
C SER A 663 -18.23 3.76 -4.54
N ASP A 664 -19.20 2.84 -4.63
CA ASP A 664 -19.58 1.93 -3.54
C ASP A 664 -19.97 2.68 -2.26
N THR A 665 -19.24 2.47 -1.16
CA THR A 665 -19.46 3.14 0.13
C THR A 665 -18.33 4.12 0.48
N SER A 666 -17.51 4.45 -0.51
CA SER A 666 -16.30 5.26 -0.32
C SER A 666 -16.62 6.73 -0.03
N ARG A 667 -15.62 7.44 0.53
CA ARG A 667 -15.76 8.85 0.92
C ARG A 667 -14.61 9.71 0.41
N LEU A 668 -14.91 10.63 -0.51
CA LEU A 668 -13.94 11.57 -1.07
C LEU A 668 -14.24 13.00 -0.62
N ARG A 669 -13.21 13.70 -0.15
CA ARG A 669 -13.20 15.16 -0.09
C ARG A 669 -12.11 15.70 -1.01
N ALA A 670 -12.51 16.46 -2.03
CA ALA A 670 -11.61 17.09 -2.99
C ALA A 670 -11.64 18.62 -2.84
N ASP A 671 -10.47 19.23 -2.65
CA ASP A 671 -10.28 20.66 -2.76
C ASP A 671 -9.55 20.92 -4.10
N ILE A 672 -10.26 21.49 -5.09
CA ILE A 672 -9.79 21.76 -6.46
C ILE A 672 -9.68 23.28 -6.58
N VAL A 673 -8.49 23.86 -6.44
CA VAL A 673 -8.32 25.31 -6.25
C VAL A 673 -7.29 25.88 -7.21
N GLY A 674 -7.57 27.01 -7.85
CA GLY A 674 -6.58 27.75 -8.63
C GLY A 674 -6.13 27.09 -9.94
N ASN A 675 -6.78 26.00 -10.38
CA ASN A 675 -6.36 25.28 -11.58
C ASN A 675 -6.88 25.95 -12.86
N THR A 676 -6.11 25.82 -13.94
CA THR A 676 -6.49 26.21 -15.30
C THR A 676 -6.74 24.98 -16.15
N GLN A 677 -7.81 25.02 -16.95
CA GLN A 677 -8.15 23.98 -17.92
C GLN A 677 -8.41 24.61 -19.29
N SER A 678 -7.81 24.08 -20.35
CA SER A 678 -8.08 24.60 -21.70
C SER A 678 -7.82 23.59 -22.81
N ALA A 679 -8.35 23.86 -24.01
CA ALA A 679 -8.09 23.06 -25.20
C ALA A 679 -8.34 21.54 -24.98
N LEU A 680 -9.54 21.18 -24.55
CA LEU A 680 -9.93 19.77 -24.33
C LEU A 680 -10.85 19.28 -25.44
N GLY A 681 -10.63 18.04 -25.89
CA GLY A 681 -11.41 17.41 -26.94
C GLY A 681 -10.66 17.27 -28.26
N ASN A 682 -11.29 16.66 -29.26
CA ASN A 682 -10.70 16.48 -30.58
C ASN A 682 -11.06 17.65 -31.51
N ASP A 683 -10.20 17.92 -32.49
CA ASP A 683 -10.49 18.81 -33.61
C ASP A 683 -11.56 18.16 -34.51
N ASP A 684 -12.47 18.97 -35.07
CA ASP A 684 -13.48 18.56 -36.08
C ASP A 684 -14.50 17.48 -35.61
N ASP A 685 -14.75 17.34 -34.30
CA ASP A 685 -15.75 16.40 -33.80
C ASP A 685 -17.16 16.74 -34.33
N PRO A 686 -17.88 15.76 -34.94
CA PRO A 686 -19.24 16.01 -35.38
C PRO A 686 -20.14 16.22 -34.15
N ASN A 687 -20.87 17.35 -34.11
CA ASN A 687 -21.88 17.66 -33.08
C ASN A 687 -23.11 16.72 -33.15
N PHE A 688 -22.91 15.41 -32.99
CA PHE A 688 -23.92 14.36 -32.87
C PHE A 688 -23.52 13.41 -31.71
N ILE A 689 -24.37 12.43 -31.40
CA ILE A 689 -24.31 11.54 -30.21
C ILE A 689 -22.96 10.81 -29.99
N GLU A 690 -22.04 10.81 -30.96
CA GLU A 690 -20.73 10.12 -30.92
C GLU A 690 -19.50 11.04 -30.70
N GLY A 691 -19.66 12.37 -30.59
CA GLY A 691 -18.53 13.30 -30.38
C GLY A 691 -17.96 13.30 -28.94
N ALA A 692 -16.77 13.89 -28.72
CA ALA A 692 -16.10 13.91 -27.42
C ALA A 692 -16.95 14.48 -26.28
N ASP A 693 -17.10 13.69 -25.23
CA ASP A 693 -17.61 14.09 -23.92
C ASP A 693 -16.42 14.58 -23.08
N SER A 694 -16.03 15.86 -23.27
CA SER A 694 -14.80 16.42 -22.73
C SER A 694 -15.04 17.40 -21.58
N GLU A 695 -14.40 17.17 -20.44
CA GLU A 695 -14.73 17.84 -19.20
C GLU A 695 -13.56 18.59 -18.57
N GLY A 696 -13.79 19.85 -18.19
CA GLY A 696 -12.82 20.60 -17.39
C GLY A 696 -12.65 20.00 -15.99
N VAL A 697 -13.72 20.00 -15.20
CA VAL A 697 -13.78 19.34 -13.89
C VAL A 697 -14.96 18.39 -13.86
N PHE A 698 -14.68 17.10 -13.72
CA PHE A 698 -15.70 16.06 -13.66
C PHE A 698 -15.82 15.45 -12.26
N ILE A 699 -17.01 15.50 -11.68
CA ILE A 699 -17.30 15.04 -10.33
C ILE A 699 -18.35 13.93 -10.37
N ASN A 700 -17.97 12.72 -9.97
CA ASN A 700 -18.84 11.55 -10.12
C ASN A 700 -19.05 10.76 -8.82
N GLY A 701 -20.31 10.65 -8.37
CA GLY A 701 -20.73 9.79 -7.28
C GLY A 701 -21.45 8.52 -7.76
N VAL A 702 -20.90 7.34 -7.46
CA VAL A 702 -21.46 6.05 -7.93
C VAL A 702 -21.91 5.18 -6.74
N GLY A 703 -23.16 4.72 -6.76
CA GLY A 703 -23.72 3.90 -5.67
C GLY A 703 -23.85 4.71 -4.36
N PRO A 704 -23.90 4.07 -3.17
CA PRO A 704 -24.14 4.77 -1.90
C PRO A 704 -22.91 5.53 -1.35
N SER A 705 -22.15 6.18 -2.24
CA SER A 705 -20.91 6.89 -1.95
C SER A 705 -21.16 8.28 -1.38
N ARG A 706 -20.10 8.90 -0.85
CA ARG A 706 -20.14 10.29 -0.39
C ARG A 706 -19.00 11.09 -0.98
N LEU A 707 -19.32 12.16 -1.71
CA LEU A 707 -18.34 13.05 -2.33
C LEU A 707 -18.60 14.50 -1.89
N THR A 708 -17.56 15.20 -1.46
CA THR A 708 -17.59 16.65 -1.28
C THR A 708 -16.49 17.30 -2.09
N ALA A 709 -16.85 18.18 -3.03
CA ALA A 709 -15.92 18.91 -3.87
C ALA A 709 -15.99 20.42 -3.60
N ARG A 710 -14.83 21.08 -3.60
CA ARG A 710 -14.72 22.54 -3.54
C ARG A 710 -13.91 22.99 -4.75
N VAL A 711 -14.56 23.64 -5.71
CA VAL A 711 -13.95 24.20 -6.92
C VAL A 711 -13.84 25.71 -6.74
N ILE A 712 -12.65 26.21 -6.44
CA ILE A 712 -12.45 27.62 -6.04
C ILE A 712 -11.36 28.28 -6.90
N ASP A 713 -11.58 29.48 -7.42
CA ASP A 713 -10.57 30.19 -8.23
C ASP A 713 -10.11 29.40 -9.48
N ASN A 714 -10.97 28.53 -10.04
CA ASN A 714 -10.60 27.75 -11.24
C ASN A 714 -11.02 28.50 -12.51
N THR A 715 -10.25 28.30 -13.58
CA THR A 715 -10.55 28.86 -14.90
C THR A 715 -10.56 27.77 -15.96
N TYR A 716 -11.72 27.59 -16.60
CA TYR A 716 -11.86 26.77 -17.80
C TYR A 716 -12.07 27.67 -19.01
N THR A 717 -11.30 27.45 -20.08
CA THR A 717 -11.51 28.13 -21.37
C THR A 717 -11.28 27.17 -22.52
N ASN A 718 -12.29 26.95 -23.35
CA ASN A 718 -12.14 26.20 -24.58
C ASN A 718 -12.22 27.10 -25.83
N VAL A 719 -11.73 26.57 -26.96
CA VAL A 719 -11.82 27.22 -28.27
C VAL A 719 -13.05 26.72 -29.02
N ASP A 720 -13.71 27.62 -29.75
CA ASP A 720 -14.90 27.29 -30.53
C ASP A 720 -14.61 26.11 -31.50
N GLY A 721 -15.42 25.06 -31.43
CA GLY A 721 -15.32 23.89 -32.29
C GLY A 721 -14.38 22.78 -31.80
N LEU A 722 -13.79 22.90 -30.61
CA LEU A 722 -13.04 21.83 -29.97
C LEU A 722 -13.89 21.11 -28.91
N GLY A 723 -13.98 19.78 -29.03
CA GLY A 723 -14.86 18.93 -28.21
C GLY A 723 -16.25 18.71 -28.82
N GLY A 724 -16.94 17.69 -28.34
CA GLY A 724 -18.26 17.28 -28.84
C GLY A 724 -19.42 17.95 -28.11
N PHE A 725 -20.64 17.59 -28.49
CA PHE A 725 -21.86 18.19 -27.94
C PHE A 725 -21.98 18.05 -26.41
N SER A 726 -21.34 17.03 -25.82
CA SER A 726 -21.35 16.73 -24.38
C SER A 726 -20.18 17.36 -23.61
N ALA A 727 -19.44 18.28 -24.22
CA ALA A 727 -18.29 18.89 -23.56
C ALA A 727 -18.73 19.99 -22.59
N ASN A 728 -18.37 19.87 -21.31
CA ASN A 728 -18.64 20.87 -20.28
C ASN A 728 -17.37 21.44 -19.62
N GLY A 729 -17.51 22.65 -19.03
CA GLY A 729 -16.44 23.24 -18.22
C GLY A 729 -16.37 22.61 -16.83
N LEU A 730 -17.54 22.26 -16.28
CA LEU A 730 -17.68 21.49 -15.05
C LEU A 730 -18.92 20.61 -15.16
N GLU A 731 -18.79 19.34 -14.85
CA GLU A 731 -19.91 18.41 -14.78
C GLU A 731 -19.91 17.68 -13.43
N MET A 732 -21.09 17.62 -12.80
CA MET A 732 -21.34 16.89 -11.57
C MET A 732 -22.47 15.88 -11.75
N VAL A 733 -22.14 14.60 -11.71
CA VAL A 733 -23.12 13.53 -11.93
C VAL A 733 -23.14 12.49 -10.83
N THR A 734 -24.28 11.79 -10.74
CA THR A 734 -24.38 10.56 -9.94
C THR A 734 -24.92 9.41 -10.76
N MET A 735 -24.40 8.20 -10.51
CA MET A 735 -24.89 6.95 -11.08
C MET A 735 -25.13 5.90 -9.98
N GLY A 736 -25.85 4.83 -10.31
CA GLY A 736 -26.23 3.81 -9.33
C GLY A 736 -27.25 4.34 -8.30
N ALA A 737 -27.36 3.70 -7.15
CA ALA A 737 -28.34 4.05 -6.13
C ALA A 737 -27.71 4.63 -4.86
N GLY A 738 -28.24 5.76 -4.36
CA GLY A 738 -27.97 6.26 -3.01
C GLY A 738 -26.80 7.22 -2.84
N SER A 739 -26.22 7.74 -3.93
CA SER A 739 -25.04 8.62 -3.84
C SER A 739 -25.37 9.96 -3.22
N ARG A 740 -24.39 10.55 -2.53
CA ARG A 740 -24.51 11.89 -1.92
C ARG A 740 -23.33 12.75 -2.34
N VAL A 741 -23.60 13.75 -3.18
CA VAL A 741 -22.58 14.64 -3.74
C VAL A 741 -22.89 16.09 -3.35
N HIS A 742 -21.88 16.76 -2.81
CA HIS A 742 -21.97 18.16 -2.39
C HIS A 742 -20.84 18.98 -3.00
N THR A 743 -21.17 19.96 -3.83
CA THR A 743 -20.19 20.78 -4.54
C THR A 743 -20.38 22.26 -4.26
N LEU A 744 -19.28 22.92 -3.89
CA LEU A 744 -19.19 24.38 -3.83
C LEU A 744 -18.30 24.84 -4.99
N VAL A 745 -18.85 25.65 -5.88
CA VAL A 745 -18.10 26.37 -6.91
C VAL A 745 -18.08 27.85 -6.53
N ARG A 746 -16.91 28.45 -6.48
CA ARG A 746 -16.77 29.82 -5.99
C ARG A 746 -15.62 30.55 -6.68
N ASP A 747 -15.82 31.82 -7.00
CA ASP A 747 -14.76 32.68 -7.55
C ASP A 747 -14.12 32.08 -8.83
N SER A 748 -14.88 31.27 -9.59
CA SER A 748 -14.41 30.50 -10.75
C SER A 748 -15.08 30.97 -12.04
N SER A 749 -14.41 30.77 -13.18
CA SER A 749 -14.94 31.11 -14.51
C SER A 749 -14.84 29.95 -15.49
N PHE A 750 -15.91 29.73 -16.24
CA PHE A 750 -16.02 28.67 -17.24
C PHE A 750 -16.53 29.27 -18.55
N SER A 751 -15.83 29.01 -19.67
CA SER A 751 -16.22 29.60 -20.95
C SER A 751 -15.81 28.79 -22.18
N GLY A 752 -16.62 28.85 -23.24
CA GLY A 752 -16.29 28.29 -24.55
C GLY A 752 -16.73 26.85 -24.78
N SER A 753 -17.57 26.27 -23.91
CA SER A 753 -17.95 24.87 -24.00
C SER A 753 -18.93 24.59 -25.15
N PRO A 754 -18.71 23.57 -26.00
CA PRO A 754 -19.72 23.15 -26.97
C PRO A 754 -21.02 22.64 -26.34
N GLY A 755 -20.95 21.92 -25.22
CA GLY A 755 -22.09 21.50 -24.43
C GLY A 755 -22.58 22.57 -23.46
N ASP A 756 -23.11 22.14 -22.32
CA ASP A 756 -23.44 23.06 -21.24
C ASP A 756 -22.14 23.59 -20.60
N VAL A 757 -22.15 24.82 -20.06
CA VAL A 757 -20.91 25.35 -19.45
C VAL A 757 -20.67 24.71 -18.08
N ILE A 758 -21.76 24.53 -17.31
CA ILE A 758 -21.78 23.83 -16.03
C ILE A 758 -22.98 22.89 -16.01
N GLU A 759 -22.77 21.62 -15.67
CA GLU A 759 -23.81 20.59 -15.66
C GLU A 759 -23.92 19.86 -14.32
N GLU A 760 -25.15 19.61 -13.86
CA GLU A 760 -25.49 18.84 -12.66
C GLU A 760 -26.56 17.78 -12.98
N GLY A 761 -26.21 16.50 -12.90
CA GLY A 761 -27.07 15.38 -13.30
C GLY A 761 -27.23 14.27 -12.27
N ALA A 762 -28.42 14.12 -11.70
CA ALA A 762 -28.77 12.93 -10.93
C ALA A 762 -29.27 11.81 -11.87
N LEU A 763 -28.34 11.06 -12.49
CA LEU A 763 -28.63 9.96 -13.43
C LEU A 763 -29.00 8.65 -12.71
N GLY A 764 -28.54 8.50 -11.48
CA GLY A 764 -28.84 7.39 -10.58
C GLY A 764 -30.23 7.48 -9.92
N THR A 765 -30.46 6.66 -8.89
CA THR A 765 -31.69 6.69 -8.06
C THR A 765 -31.36 6.95 -6.60
N ASP A 766 -32.33 7.42 -5.81
CA ASP A 766 -32.15 7.68 -4.36
C ASP A 766 -30.97 8.64 -4.04
N ALA A 767 -30.53 9.43 -5.02
CA ALA A 767 -29.37 10.30 -4.91
C ALA A 767 -29.69 11.65 -4.26
N VAL A 768 -28.69 12.26 -3.65
CA VAL A 768 -28.77 13.64 -3.13
C VAL A 768 -27.62 14.45 -3.72
N LEU A 769 -27.96 15.44 -4.54
CA LEU A 769 -27.01 16.36 -5.15
C LEU A 769 -27.27 17.76 -4.64
N THR A 770 -26.22 18.46 -4.25
CA THR A 770 -26.31 19.89 -3.94
C THR A 770 -25.15 20.64 -4.57
N MET A 771 -25.44 21.66 -5.37
CA MET A 771 -24.44 22.56 -5.91
C MET A 771 -24.69 24.00 -5.42
N VAL A 772 -23.61 24.68 -5.04
CA VAL A 772 -23.62 26.12 -4.74
C VAL A 772 -22.65 26.82 -5.68
N LEU A 773 -23.17 27.72 -6.51
CA LEU A 773 -22.41 28.65 -7.35
C LEU A 773 -22.38 30.02 -6.66
N ASP A 774 -21.20 30.52 -6.35
CA ASP A 774 -21.00 31.75 -5.56
C ASP A 774 -19.91 32.63 -6.18
N ARG A 775 -20.28 33.73 -6.85
CA ARG A 775 -19.36 34.53 -7.68
C ARG A 775 -18.74 33.71 -8.81
N VAL A 776 -19.58 33.04 -9.57
CA VAL A 776 -19.19 32.22 -10.72
C VAL A 776 -19.56 32.93 -12.02
N VAL A 777 -18.68 32.85 -13.02
CA VAL A 777 -18.97 33.28 -14.38
C VAL A 777 -19.08 32.03 -15.27
N ALA A 778 -20.22 31.83 -15.92
CA ALA A 778 -20.39 30.79 -16.93
C ALA A 778 -20.92 31.45 -18.20
N GLU A 779 -20.17 31.37 -19.30
CA GLU A 779 -20.50 32.14 -20.50
C GLU A 779 -20.02 31.51 -21.81
N ARG A 780 -20.64 31.91 -22.93
CA ARG A 780 -20.22 31.55 -24.29
C ARG A 780 -20.19 30.03 -24.55
N SER A 781 -21.30 29.32 -24.33
CA SER A 781 -21.43 27.98 -24.92
C SER A 781 -21.56 28.07 -26.45
N THR A 782 -21.04 27.08 -27.16
CA THR A 782 -20.86 27.12 -28.63
C THR A 782 -21.68 26.08 -29.39
N GLY A 783 -22.44 25.23 -28.70
CA GLY A 783 -23.27 24.18 -29.28
C GLY A 783 -24.42 24.65 -30.17
N ILE A 784 -25.10 23.67 -30.79
CA ILE A 784 -26.17 23.90 -31.78
C ILE A 784 -27.33 24.72 -31.18
N GLY A 785 -27.60 24.54 -29.88
CA GLY A 785 -28.74 25.09 -29.16
C GLY A 785 -30.08 24.54 -29.67
N ASN A 786 -31.11 24.56 -28.82
CA ASN A 786 -32.53 24.36 -29.23
C ASN A 786 -33.03 22.91 -29.48
N THR A 787 -32.65 21.93 -28.65
CA THR A 787 -33.18 20.54 -28.69
C THR A 787 -34.56 20.37 -28.04
N TYR A 788 -35.15 21.43 -27.46
CA TYR A 788 -36.49 21.52 -26.82
C TYR A 788 -36.80 20.55 -25.65
N LEU A 789 -36.16 19.40 -25.55
CA LEU A 789 -36.68 18.24 -24.80
C LEU A 789 -35.74 17.75 -23.70
N LEU A 790 -35.14 18.62 -22.88
CA LEU A 790 -34.21 18.26 -21.79
C LEU A 790 -33.44 16.93 -22.01
N PRO A 791 -32.72 16.74 -23.13
CA PRO A 791 -31.52 15.94 -23.03
C PRO A 791 -30.50 16.83 -22.33
N PHE A 792 -29.66 16.22 -21.51
CA PHE A 792 -28.41 16.81 -21.05
C PHE A 792 -27.63 17.30 -22.29
N ASN A 793 -26.81 18.34 -22.18
CA ASN A 793 -26.00 18.91 -23.27
C ASN A 793 -26.74 19.78 -24.30
N ASN A 794 -27.35 20.88 -23.85
CA ASN A 794 -28.14 21.77 -24.71
C ASN A 794 -27.45 23.08 -25.09
N GLY A 795 -26.31 23.39 -24.49
CA GLY A 795 -25.65 24.68 -24.63
C GLY A 795 -26.13 25.72 -23.62
N ASP A 796 -26.61 25.30 -22.46
CA ASP A 796 -26.95 26.17 -21.34
C ASP A 796 -25.69 26.70 -20.64
N CYS A 797 -25.77 27.85 -19.96
CA CYS A 797 -24.66 28.23 -19.07
C CYS A 797 -24.64 27.34 -17.81
N VAL A 798 -25.81 26.99 -17.29
CA VAL A 798 -25.97 26.06 -16.17
C VAL A 798 -27.17 25.16 -16.45
N LEU A 799 -26.97 23.85 -16.42
CA LEU A 799 -28.04 22.85 -16.42
C LEU A 799 -27.98 22.04 -15.13
N ALA A 800 -29.11 21.87 -14.45
CA ALA A 800 -29.23 21.00 -13.30
C ALA A 800 -30.49 20.14 -13.38
N GLY A 801 -30.46 18.90 -12.92
CA GLY A 801 -31.69 18.11 -12.91
C GLY A 801 -31.60 16.66 -12.48
N SER A 802 -32.77 16.02 -12.53
CA SER A 802 -32.95 14.60 -12.22
C SER A 802 -33.37 13.79 -13.43
N LEU A 803 -32.68 12.67 -13.66
CA LEU A 803 -33.11 11.62 -14.58
C LEU A 803 -33.55 10.34 -13.89
N GLY A 804 -33.49 10.28 -12.57
CA GLY A 804 -33.86 9.09 -11.82
C GLY A 804 -34.83 9.30 -10.68
N ALA A 805 -35.48 8.20 -10.33
CA ALA A 805 -36.49 8.17 -9.28
C ALA A 805 -35.86 8.42 -7.90
N ARG A 806 -36.64 9.08 -7.05
CA ARG A 806 -36.36 9.37 -5.63
C ARG A 806 -35.13 10.24 -5.38
N ASN A 807 -34.60 10.89 -6.40
CA ASN A 807 -33.49 11.83 -6.25
C ASN A 807 -33.95 13.14 -5.60
N SER A 808 -33.02 13.82 -4.92
CA SER A 808 -33.20 15.17 -4.38
C SER A 808 -32.06 16.06 -4.87
N ILE A 809 -32.41 17.12 -5.59
CA ILE A 809 -31.45 18.05 -6.22
C ILE A 809 -31.67 19.44 -5.64
N ALA A 810 -30.60 20.13 -5.26
CA ALA A 810 -30.64 21.50 -4.77
C ALA A 810 -29.51 22.36 -5.35
N LEU A 811 -29.89 23.33 -6.18
CA LEU A 811 -28.98 24.31 -6.76
C LEU A 811 -29.15 25.68 -6.08
N THR A 812 -28.03 26.30 -5.70
CA THR A 812 -28.00 27.69 -5.23
C THR A 812 -27.04 28.50 -6.09
N VAL A 813 -27.50 29.61 -6.65
CA VAL A 813 -26.71 30.54 -7.46
C VAL A 813 -26.73 31.91 -6.83
N ARG A 814 -25.58 32.46 -6.47
CA ARG A 814 -25.49 33.79 -5.87
C ARG A 814 -24.34 34.60 -6.39
N ASP A 815 -24.59 35.89 -6.57
CA ASP A 815 -23.56 36.86 -6.96
C ASP A 815 -22.83 36.45 -8.27
N SER A 816 -23.52 35.73 -9.17
CA SER A 816 -22.94 35.06 -10.35
C SER A 816 -23.41 35.69 -11.67
N VAL A 817 -22.68 35.43 -12.76
CA VAL A 817 -22.96 35.91 -14.12
C VAL A 817 -23.10 34.72 -15.07
N LEU A 818 -24.25 34.60 -15.73
CA LEU A 818 -24.59 33.56 -16.70
C LEU A 818 -25.04 34.24 -18.01
N ARG A 819 -24.25 34.16 -19.08
CA ARG A 819 -24.54 34.94 -20.29
C ARG A 819 -23.99 34.36 -21.59
N ASP A 820 -24.54 34.87 -22.69
CA ASP A 820 -24.05 34.62 -24.05
C ASP A 820 -24.00 33.13 -24.41
N CYS A 821 -24.86 32.30 -23.81
CA CYS A 821 -24.94 30.87 -24.08
C CYS A 821 -25.88 30.56 -25.26
N SER A 822 -25.56 29.50 -26.01
CA SER A 822 -26.26 29.06 -27.22
C SER A 822 -27.68 28.52 -26.98
N ASN A 823 -28.03 28.23 -25.72
CA ASN A 823 -29.40 27.95 -25.27
C ASN A 823 -29.76 28.83 -24.06
N ASN A 824 -30.02 28.27 -22.88
CA ASN A 824 -30.53 29.02 -21.73
C ASN A 824 -29.41 29.53 -20.82
N GLY A 825 -29.74 30.53 -19.99
CA GLY A 825 -28.84 30.95 -18.91
C GLY A 825 -28.77 29.90 -17.79
N LEU A 826 -29.93 29.49 -17.27
CA LEU A 826 -30.04 28.46 -16.24
C LEU A 826 -31.26 27.57 -16.50
N SER A 827 -31.05 26.25 -16.53
CA SER A 827 -32.10 25.25 -16.62
C SER A 827 -32.16 24.37 -15.36
N LEU A 828 -33.36 24.11 -14.84
CA LEU A 828 -33.63 23.09 -13.82
C LEU A 828 -34.70 22.09 -14.30
N GLY A 829 -34.38 20.80 -14.28
CA GLY A 829 -35.19 19.77 -14.92
C GLY A 829 -35.50 18.52 -14.10
N SER A 830 -36.64 17.88 -14.33
CA SER A 830 -36.89 16.47 -13.96
C SER A 830 -37.51 15.70 -15.13
N ASN A 831 -36.91 14.56 -15.46
CA ASN A 831 -37.41 13.59 -16.44
C ASN A 831 -36.98 12.19 -16.00
N VAL A 832 -37.78 11.51 -15.18
CA VAL A 832 -37.44 10.19 -14.63
C VAL A 832 -37.43 9.14 -15.74
N VAL A 833 -36.23 8.74 -16.14
CA VAL A 833 -35.96 7.67 -17.11
C VAL A 833 -35.25 6.46 -16.47
N ASN A 834 -34.83 6.59 -15.21
CA ASN A 834 -34.17 5.53 -14.43
C ASN A 834 -34.91 5.26 -13.10
N GLY A 835 -35.30 4.01 -12.87
CA GLY A 835 -36.05 3.61 -11.68
C GLY A 835 -37.56 3.93 -11.74
N SER A 836 -38.26 3.70 -10.63
CA SER A 836 -39.71 3.86 -10.52
C SER A 836 -40.13 4.86 -9.43
N GLY A 837 -41.17 5.64 -9.73
CA GLY A 837 -41.67 6.71 -8.85
C GLY A 837 -41.07 8.07 -9.17
N PRO A 838 -41.48 9.12 -8.45
CA PRO A 838 -41.13 10.49 -8.76
C PRO A 838 -39.69 10.83 -8.38
N THR A 839 -39.11 11.86 -9.01
CA THR A 839 -38.04 12.64 -8.37
C THR A 839 -38.59 13.16 -7.03
N THR A 840 -37.85 13.01 -5.94
CA THR A 840 -38.34 13.41 -4.60
C THR A 840 -38.49 14.93 -4.51
N ARG A 841 -37.44 15.67 -4.87
CA ARG A 841 -37.40 17.13 -4.74
C ARG A 841 -36.47 17.77 -5.75
N LEU A 842 -36.90 18.90 -6.29
CA LEU A 842 -36.08 19.87 -6.99
C LEU A 842 -36.13 21.22 -6.25
N SER A 843 -34.96 21.83 -6.02
CA SER A 843 -34.84 23.12 -5.33
C SER A 843 -33.89 24.05 -6.07
N LEU A 844 -34.30 25.29 -6.31
CA LEU A 844 -33.47 26.37 -6.85
C LEU A 844 -33.55 27.62 -5.99
N ALA A 845 -32.39 28.18 -5.65
CA ALA A 845 -32.28 29.52 -5.09
C ALA A 845 -31.35 30.39 -5.94
N VAL A 846 -31.84 31.50 -6.48
CA VAL A 846 -31.03 32.49 -7.20
C VAL A 846 -31.10 33.84 -6.49
N VAL A 847 -29.95 34.46 -6.21
CA VAL A 847 -29.90 35.76 -5.53
C VAL A 847 -28.77 36.64 -6.03
N ARG A 848 -29.06 37.92 -6.30
CA ARG A 848 -28.06 38.91 -6.75
C ARG A 848 -27.22 38.46 -7.95
N SER A 849 -27.84 37.77 -8.91
CA SER A 849 -27.15 37.23 -10.08
C SER A 849 -27.62 37.89 -11.37
N ARG A 850 -26.77 37.87 -12.40
CA ARG A 850 -27.10 38.35 -13.74
C ARG A 850 -27.16 37.16 -14.70
N ILE A 851 -28.34 36.89 -15.23
CA ILE A 851 -28.61 35.82 -16.19
C ILE A 851 -29.21 36.48 -17.43
N THR A 852 -28.39 36.82 -18.41
CA THR A 852 -28.76 37.77 -19.48
C THR A 852 -28.14 37.41 -20.83
N GLY A 853 -28.76 37.84 -21.94
CA GLY A 853 -28.14 37.75 -23.27
C GLY A 853 -28.07 36.33 -23.85
N ASN A 854 -28.81 35.39 -23.27
CA ASN A 854 -28.83 34.00 -23.73
C ASN A 854 -29.76 33.81 -24.93
N ARG A 855 -29.43 32.89 -25.84
CA ARG A 855 -30.19 32.70 -27.07
C ARG A 855 -31.59 32.12 -26.82
N GLY A 856 -31.71 31.17 -25.90
CA GLY A 856 -32.96 30.63 -25.38
C GLY A 856 -33.63 31.58 -24.40
N GLY A 857 -33.93 31.08 -23.20
CA GLY A 857 -34.41 31.86 -22.07
C GLY A 857 -33.31 32.10 -21.04
N ASN A 858 -33.55 32.97 -20.06
CA ASN A 858 -32.60 33.19 -18.98
C ASN A 858 -32.82 32.18 -17.85
N LEU A 859 -34.08 31.87 -17.50
CA LEU A 859 -34.42 30.85 -16.50
C LEU A 859 -35.45 29.86 -17.06
N GLY A 860 -35.10 28.59 -17.14
CA GLY A 860 -35.99 27.50 -17.54
C GLY A 860 -36.19 26.48 -16.42
N ILE A 861 -37.43 26.25 -16.00
CA ILE A 861 -37.80 25.21 -15.02
C ILE A 861 -38.76 24.24 -15.69
N ARG A 862 -38.46 22.95 -15.71
CA ARG A 862 -39.24 21.98 -16.48
C ARG A 862 -39.38 20.64 -15.78
N ASN A 863 -40.61 20.14 -15.70
CA ASN A 863 -40.88 18.78 -15.25
C ASN A 863 -41.62 18.00 -16.35
N PHE A 864 -41.12 16.81 -16.68
CA PHE A 864 -41.68 15.95 -17.73
C PHE A 864 -42.38 14.69 -17.20
N THR A 865 -42.14 14.34 -15.93
CA THR A 865 -42.62 13.10 -15.30
C THR A 865 -43.22 13.39 -13.93
N ASP A 866 -43.38 12.39 -13.06
CA ASP A 866 -43.83 12.65 -11.69
C ASP A 866 -42.71 13.33 -10.87
N LEU A 867 -43.07 14.39 -10.14
CA LEU A 867 -42.21 15.14 -9.23
C LEU A 867 -42.91 15.31 -7.87
N GLY A 868 -42.20 15.04 -6.77
CA GLY A 868 -42.74 15.22 -5.42
C GLY A 868 -42.87 16.68 -5.02
N GLU A 869 -41.73 17.38 -4.97
CA GLU A 869 -41.65 18.77 -4.50
C GLU A 869 -40.81 19.63 -5.47
N LEU A 870 -41.33 20.80 -5.85
CA LEU A 870 -40.59 21.86 -6.53
C LEU A 870 -40.54 23.12 -5.67
N GLU A 871 -39.35 23.61 -5.36
CA GLU A 871 -39.16 24.93 -4.74
C GLU A 871 -38.24 25.78 -5.62
N VAL A 872 -38.70 26.97 -6.00
CA VAL A 872 -37.89 27.93 -6.76
C VAL A 872 -38.00 29.29 -6.09
N ARG A 873 -36.87 29.84 -5.68
CA ARG A 873 -36.77 31.19 -5.09
C ARG A 873 -35.79 32.03 -5.90
N VAL A 874 -36.22 33.19 -6.39
CA VAL A 874 -35.32 34.13 -7.10
C VAL A 874 -35.51 35.55 -6.59
N SER A 875 -34.42 36.21 -6.17
CA SER A 875 -34.46 37.59 -5.67
C SER A 875 -33.31 38.43 -6.23
N ASP A 876 -33.52 39.74 -6.36
CA ASP A 876 -32.51 40.75 -6.70
C ASP A 876 -31.66 40.41 -7.94
N SER A 877 -32.24 39.75 -8.94
CA SER A 877 -31.49 39.24 -10.09
C SER A 877 -31.93 39.86 -11.40
N ASP A 878 -30.99 40.02 -12.33
CA ASP A 878 -31.29 40.45 -13.69
C ASP A 878 -31.51 39.20 -14.57
N LEU A 879 -32.74 39.01 -15.05
CA LEU A 879 -33.15 37.88 -15.88
C LEU A 879 -33.55 38.35 -17.28
N SER A 880 -33.08 39.52 -17.71
CA SER A 880 -33.58 40.19 -18.91
C SER A 880 -32.78 39.90 -20.18
N GLY A 881 -33.36 40.25 -21.32
CA GLY A 881 -32.63 40.33 -22.59
C GLY A 881 -32.28 38.98 -23.21
N SER A 882 -33.10 37.95 -22.97
CA SER A 882 -33.02 36.71 -23.76
C SER A 882 -33.47 36.95 -25.20
N SER A 883 -32.96 36.15 -26.15
CA SER A 883 -33.40 36.24 -27.56
C SER A 883 -34.67 35.44 -27.84
N SER A 884 -35.05 34.51 -26.95
CA SER A 884 -36.22 33.62 -27.08
C SER A 884 -36.23 32.78 -28.37
N MET A 885 -35.04 32.44 -28.88
CA MET A 885 -34.82 31.65 -30.09
C MET A 885 -34.24 30.25 -29.78
N GLY A 886 -34.34 29.81 -28.53
CA GLY A 886 -33.88 28.50 -28.05
C GLY A 886 -35.00 27.69 -27.40
N SER A 887 -34.62 26.77 -26.52
CA SER A 887 -35.55 25.81 -25.91
C SER A 887 -36.58 26.49 -25.01
N ALA A 888 -36.21 27.54 -24.28
CA ALA A 888 -37.15 28.44 -23.60
C ALA A 888 -37.45 29.66 -24.49
N VAL A 889 -38.74 30.02 -24.56
CA VAL A 889 -39.29 31.05 -25.46
C VAL A 889 -39.61 32.37 -24.74
N SER A 890 -39.08 32.52 -23.53
CA SER A 890 -39.25 33.68 -22.66
C SER A 890 -38.02 33.88 -21.78
N ASP A 891 -37.88 35.07 -21.18
CA ASP A 891 -36.85 35.32 -20.16
C ASP A 891 -36.97 34.28 -19.03
N VAL A 892 -38.19 33.99 -18.56
CA VAL A 892 -38.49 32.96 -17.58
C VAL A 892 -39.55 32.00 -18.10
N ALA A 893 -39.24 30.71 -18.18
CA ALA A 893 -40.18 29.65 -18.53
C ALA A 893 -40.27 28.64 -17.38
N VAL A 894 -41.49 28.35 -16.90
CA VAL A 894 -41.73 27.38 -15.81
C VAL A 894 -42.85 26.43 -16.23
N GLU A 895 -42.53 25.17 -16.48
CA GLU A 895 -43.43 24.24 -17.17
C GLU A 895 -43.55 22.88 -16.45
N ASP A 896 -44.76 22.51 -16.02
CA ASP A 896 -45.12 21.16 -15.60
C ASP A 896 -45.83 20.45 -16.76
N LEU A 897 -45.06 19.63 -17.47
CA LEU A 897 -45.55 18.77 -18.56
C LEU A 897 -45.82 17.34 -18.08
N GLY A 898 -45.55 17.06 -16.80
CA GLY A 898 -45.83 15.79 -16.12
C GLY A 898 -46.85 15.98 -15.00
N THR A 899 -46.46 15.68 -13.76
CA THR A 899 -47.28 15.97 -12.58
C THR A 899 -46.41 16.26 -11.37
N THR A 900 -46.62 17.42 -10.76
CA THR A 900 -45.94 17.83 -9.53
C THR A 900 -46.89 17.81 -8.34
N ALA A 901 -46.53 17.11 -7.25
CA ALA A 901 -47.41 16.95 -6.10
C ALA A 901 -47.49 18.22 -5.22
N SER A 902 -46.37 18.93 -5.03
CA SER A 902 -46.31 20.22 -4.33
C SER A 902 -45.31 21.14 -5.01
N SER A 903 -45.69 22.40 -5.25
CA SER A 903 -44.80 23.39 -5.86
C SER A 903 -44.95 24.76 -5.22
N VAL A 904 -43.82 25.46 -5.07
CA VAL A 904 -43.77 26.89 -4.74
C VAL A 904 -42.73 27.55 -5.64
N VAL A 905 -43.19 28.42 -6.53
CA VAL A 905 -42.35 29.19 -7.45
C VAL A 905 -42.46 30.67 -7.08
N ASP A 906 -41.50 31.15 -6.31
CA ASP A 906 -41.47 32.48 -5.69
C ASP A 906 -40.33 33.35 -6.25
N LEU A 907 -40.66 34.12 -7.28
CA LEU A 907 -39.80 35.15 -7.87
C LEU A 907 -40.16 36.54 -7.32
N GLY A 908 -40.97 36.61 -6.25
CA GLY A 908 -41.28 37.84 -5.54
C GLY A 908 -42.63 37.83 -4.80
N GLY A 909 -42.60 38.16 -3.50
CA GLY A 909 -43.79 38.30 -2.64
C GLY A 909 -44.52 37.01 -2.27
N GLY A 910 -43.96 35.85 -2.63
CA GLY A 910 -44.52 34.54 -2.31
C GLY A 910 -44.10 33.97 -0.95
N THR A 911 -44.42 32.70 -0.73
CA THR A 911 -44.29 32.03 0.58
C THR A 911 -42.87 31.56 0.90
N LEU A 912 -41.95 31.53 -0.07
CA LEU A 912 -40.53 31.27 0.20
C LEU A 912 -39.80 32.54 0.65
N GLY A 913 -40.48 33.69 0.64
CA GLY A 913 -39.99 34.98 1.14
C GLY A 913 -39.06 35.68 0.16
N SER A 914 -39.22 35.50 -1.16
CA SER A 914 -38.46 36.25 -2.14
C SER A 914 -38.74 37.74 -2.06
N GLU A 915 -37.68 38.56 -2.07
CA GLU A 915 -37.80 40.03 -2.11
C GLU A 915 -38.29 40.54 -3.48
N GLY A 916 -38.32 39.69 -4.51
CA GLY A 916 -38.56 40.10 -5.88
C GLY A 916 -37.39 40.90 -6.41
N ARG A 917 -37.65 42.12 -6.91
CA ARG A 917 -36.65 43.01 -7.52
C ARG A 917 -35.89 42.38 -8.69
N ASN A 918 -36.56 41.46 -9.39
CA ASN A 918 -36.03 40.80 -10.56
C ASN A 918 -36.33 41.61 -11.83
N CYS A 919 -35.37 41.67 -12.75
CA CYS A 919 -35.49 42.39 -14.02
C CYS A 919 -35.96 41.46 -15.13
N LEU A 920 -37.05 41.83 -15.81
CA LEU A 920 -37.67 41.07 -16.90
C LEU A 920 -37.94 42.04 -18.05
N SER A 921 -37.35 41.83 -19.23
CA SER A 921 -37.56 42.76 -20.35
C SER A 921 -37.20 42.24 -21.75
N GLY A 922 -36.82 40.97 -21.89
CA GLY A 922 -36.46 40.31 -23.14
C GLY A 922 -37.56 39.43 -23.73
N GLY A 923 -37.38 39.05 -25.00
CA GLY A 923 -38.19 38.05 -25.69
C GLY A 923 -39.51 38.49 -26.32
N LEU A 924 -40.22 37.52 -26.92
CA LEU A 924 -41.61 37.65 -27.38
C LEU A 924 -42.58 37.66 -26.18
N PHE A 925 -42.21 36.95 -25.10
CA PHE A 925 -42.84 36.91 -23.77
C PHE A 925 -41.75 37.06 -22.70
N ALA A 926 -42.00 37.78 -21.61
CA ALA A 926 -41.07 37.87 -20.49
C ALA A 926 -41.24 36.68 -19.53
N VAL A 927 -42.47 36.17 -19.34
CA VAL A 927 -42.74 35.01 -18.48
C VAL A 927 -43.72 34.05 -19.14
N ASP A 928 -43.43 32.76 -19.08
CA ASP A 928 -44.35 31.68 -19.44
C ASP A 928 -44.49 30.69 -18.28
N ALA A 929 -45.73 30.35 -17.93
CA ALA A 929 -46.07 29.44 -16.84
C ALA A 929 -47.05 28.36 -17.29
N VAL A 930 -46.58 27.12 -17.40
CA VAL A 930 -47.39 25.94 -17.73
C VAL A 930 -47.44 25.03 -16.51
N GLY A 931 -48.62 24.64 -16.08
CA GLY A 931 -48.89 23.79 -14.92
C GLY A 931 -48.61 24.40 -13.53
N TYR A 932 -47.89 25.52 -13.44
CA TYR A 932 -47.46 26.13 -12.18
C TYR A 932 -48.10 27.49 -11.86
N ALA A 933 -48.12 27.83 -10.57
CA ALA A 933 -48.38 29.17 -10.08
C ALA A 933 -47.07 29.87 -9.73
N VAL A 934 -46.82 31.04 -10.32
CA VAL A 934 -45.57 31.81 -10.21
C VAL A 934 -45.87 33.14 -9.53
N ALA A 935 -45.26 33.38 -8.37
CA ALA A 935 -45.32 34.68 -7.68
C ALA A 935 -44.24 35.62 -8.22
N LEU A 936 -44.64 36.79 -8.70
CA LEU A 936 -43.79 37.78 -9.38
C LEU A 936 -44.10 39.21 -8.89
N GLN A 937 -44.53 39.33 -7.64
CA GLN A 937 -44.73 40.63 -7.02
C GLN A 937 -43.38 41.34 -6.89
N HIS A 938 -43.38 42.67 -7.01
CA HIS A 938 -42.16 43.47 -6.95
C HIS A 938 -41.13 43.13 -8.05
N ALA A 939 -41.55 42.59 -9.20
CA ALA A 939 -40.70 42.47 -10.39
C ALA A 939 -40.70 43.77 -11.21
N TRP A 940 -39.60 44.03 -11.93
CA TRP A 940 -39.47 45.10 -12.91
C TRP A 940 -39.65 44.54 -14.32
N TRP A 941 -40.66 45.00 -15.04
CA TRP A 941 -41.09 44.46 -16.35
C TRP A 941 -40.53 45.23 -17.56
N GLY A 942 -39.41 45.92 -17.37
CA GLY A 942 -38.83 46.84 -18.36
C GLY A 942 -39.55 48.20 -18.43
N GLN A 943 -40.68 48.34 -17.75
CA GLN A 943 -41.50 49.56 -17.72
C GLN A 943 -42.26 49.69 -16.39
N PRO A 944 -42.63 50.91 -15.96
CA PRO A 944 -43.47 51.11 -14.78
C PRO A 944 -44.88 50.55 -14.97
N GLY A 945 -45.50 50.07 -13.89
CA GLY A 945 -46.90 49.64 -13.90
C GLY A 945 -47.17 48.17 -14.30
N GLY A 946 -46.14 47.36 -14.53
CA GLY A 946 -46.24 45.90 -14.68
C GLY A 946 -46.19 45.39 -16.13
N PRO A 947 -46.55 44.10 -16.36
CA PRO A 947 -46.50 43.51 -17.68
C PRO A 947 -47.56 44.11 -18.61
N SER A 948 -47.16 44.33 -19.86
CA SER A 948 -48.09 44.56 -20.98
C SER A 948 -48.88 43.28 -21.32
N PRO A 949 -50.02 43.37 -22.02
CA PRO A 949 -50.93 42.23 -22.28
C PRO A 949 -50.33 41.00 -22.97
N LEU A 950 -49.10 41.07 -23.48
CA LEU A 950 -48.40 39.98 -24.16
C LEU A 950 -47.06 39.62 -23.50
N GLN A 951 -46.69 40.24 -22.37
CA GLN A 951 -45.43 39.94 -21.68
C GLN A 951 -45.50 38.73 -20.76
N SER A 952 -46.69 38.22 -20.44
CA SER A 952 -46.86 37.02 -19.61
C SER A 952 -47.90 36.09 -20.19
N ALA A 953 -47.63 34.78 -20.18
CA ALA A 953 -48.56 33.72 -20.52
C ALA A 953 -48.70 32.72 -19.36
N ALA A 954 -49.88 32.12 -19.20
CA ALA A 954 -50.13 31.07 -18.21
C ALA A 954 -51.15 30.03 -18.72
N LEU A 955 -50.76 28.76 -18.86
CA LEU A 955 -51.54 27.74 -19.57
C LEU A 955 -51.24 26.30 -19.11
N PRO A 956 -52.20 25.56 -18.50
CA PRO A 956 -52.95 25.97 -17.31
C PRO A 956 -51.99 26.40 -16.19
N GLY A 957 -52.25 27.48 -15.46
CA GLY A 957 -51.31 27.99 -14.43
C GLY A 957 -51.72 29.38 -13.94
N ALA A 958 -50.84 30.06 -13.20
CA ALA A 958 -51.06 31.45 -12.80
C ALA A 958 -49.75 32.23 -12.72
N VAL A 959 -49.78 33.51 -13.11
CA VAL A 959 -48.70 34.48 -12.87
C VAL A 959 -49.27 35.60 -12.01
N ASP A 960 -48.78 35.74 -10.78
CA ASP A 960 -49.13 36.84 -9.90
C ASP A 960 -48.12 37.99 -10.07
N ALA A 961 -48.43 38.88 -11.00
CA ALA A 961 -47.68 40.12 -11.23
C ALA A 961 -48.27 41.33 -10.49
N SER A 962 -49.01 41.12 -9.39
CA SER A 962 -49.53 42.23 -8.59
C SER A 962 -48.40 43.00 -7.91
N ALA A 963 -48.59 44.30 -7.67
CA ALA A 963 -47.57 45.19 -7.11
C ALA A 963 -46.21 45.18 -7.86
N PRO A 964 -46.19 45.47 -9.18
CA PRO A 964 -44.94 45.61 -9.93
C PRO A 964 -44.11 46.81 -9.44
N LEU A 965 -42.81 46.81 -9.74
CA LEU A 965 -41.96 47.96 -9.44
C LEU A 965 -42.22 49.12 -10.41
N ASP A 966 -42.26 50.34 -9.88
CA ASP A 966 -42.37 51.57 -10.67
C ASP A 966 -41.03 52.10 -11.17
N VAL A 967 -39.92 51.65 -10.58
CA VAL A 967 -38.55 52.08 -10.91
C VAL A 967 -37.67 50.85 -11.05
N ALA A 968 -36.84 50.84 -12.11
CA ALA A 968 -35.86 49.80 -12.34
C ALA A 968 -34.88 49.68 -11.15
N PRO A 969 -34.67 48.48 -10.58
CA PRO A 969 -33.55 48.22 -9.69
C PRO A 969 -32.19 48.58 -10.34
N THR A 970 -31.22 48.98 -9.53
CA THR A 970 -29.90 49.44 -10.01
C THR A 970 -29.09 48.38 -10.75
N HIS A 971 -29.39 47.09 -10.54
CA HIS A 971 -28.71 45.99 -11.25
C HIS A 971 -29.32 45.66 -12.60
N CYS A 972 -30.48 46.25 -12.95
CA CYS A 972 -31.16 46.09 -14.24
C CYS A 972 -30.64 47.02 -15.36
N SER A 973 -29.60 47.81 -15.09
CA SER A 973 -29.10 48.87 -15.98
C SER A 973 -27.70 48.62 -16.51
#